data_AF-A0A1G0NLI2-F1
#
_entry.id   AF-A0A1G0NLI2-F1
#
_cell.length_a   1.000
_cell.length_b   1.000
_cell.length_c   1.000
_cell.angle_alpha   90.00
_cell.angle_beta   90.00
_cell.angle_gamma   90.00
#
_symmetry.space_group_name_H-M   'P 1'
#
loop_
_entity.id
_entity.type
_entity.pdbx_description
1 polymer ?
#
loop_
_entity_poly.entity_id
_entity_poly.type
_entity_poly.pdbx_seq_one_letter_code
_entity_poly.pdbx_strand_id
1 'polypeptide(L)'
;MGSNSNQFRDPGWWPQIAQFKNGIAALGGGDVALEAAGRVANLLVATVTNARQPATFREAVDPSLQVIQGGGNLNVRAGGDIEGVLFFVDRGVGTIKTDGAVVEGIARSNQAVGTVVALGDASTNLSARRGLSLEAVINPSLVPQSSGNLSGVGGSNRESYFVSYGADSGTRLLSVAGDTVLRNDLSDLTGLSGAYGLNSGLAGGMGLYPGTLEAVALLGNLTIEEGFTLMPAAAGNLRLLAGGSVEKFGGKPVDLSDRALTAFYTLDNPVRQSSSMGSLLIQPVSESEAHGPELIHQTDVQPVYVVARSGDIVNVLGAAGTNVFADLAKPAVFQAGRDIRNATVVGQNLRDGDVTRFIAGRDIVFATVRDPLSGSIVSSDEPTARIAIGGPGRVEIIAGRDIDLGASKGVISRGNLANPYLPEGGADLLFVAGAAARDADGNAQAMSAALQDPQMVNHFFDELLASAEASKTDKDYSQGEAAIEVLFPTGTAAAPLSYEGDISLFFSQAKTEQGGNIQMMTPGGGVNAGLASVTGFERAAADLGIMTVQGGDIQAYVRDDFQVNSSRVFTVSGGNILLWSALGNIDAGKGAKTASATPPPQLRIDKNGNFVLDVTQSISGSGIGALGGDSNVVLIAPTGEVNAGDAGIRASGNLTLGASRVVGADNIQVGGVSAGVPVSNSGAAAAAATSAGNVGSEVTSATAGLSQSLADSVRAAEDMKNAFKPTFITAEVVGHGE
;
A
#
# COMPACT_ATOMS: atom_id res chain seq x y z
N MET A 1 33.12 44.54 -15.22
CA MET A 1 32.94 43.32 -16.03
C MET A 1 32.53 42.22 -15.07
N GLY A 2 31.25 41.85 -15.07
CA GLY A 2 30.67 40.93 -14.10
C GLY A 2 31.18 39.51 -14.29
N SER A 3 31.68 38.90 -13.21
CA SER A 3 32.10 37.51 -13.16
C SER A 3 30.88 36.60 -13.02
N ASN A 4 30.14 36.37 -14.11
CA ASN A 4 29.31 35.17 -14.24
C ASN A 4 30.20 34.03 -14.72
N SER A 5 31.01 33.46 -13.82
CA SER A 5 31.68 32.19 -14.09
C SER A 5 30.78 31.05 -13.66
N ASN A 6 29.86 30.62 -14.52
CA ASN A 6 29.42 29.22 -14.48
C ASN A 6 30.69 28.38 -14.70
N GLN A 7 31.30 27.89 -13.62
CA GLN A 7 32.45 27.01 -13.71
C GLN A 7 31.94 25.66 -14.20
N PHE A 8 32.03 25.43 -15.52
CA PHE A 8 31.88 24.12 -16.11
C PHE A 8 32.89 23.14 -15.49
N ARG A 9 32.42 21.93 -15.22
CA ARG A 9 33.22 20.84 -14.68
C ARG A 9 33.44 19.80 -15.75
N ASP A 10 34.68 19.38 -15.86
CA ASP A 10 35.12 18.43 -16.87
C ASP A 10 35.69 17.20 -16.15
N PRO A 11 34.84 16.27 -15.68
CA PRO A 11 35.31 15.10 -14.97
C PRO A 11 36.23 14.27 -15.87
N GLY A 12 37.37 13.89 -15.31
CA GLY A 12 38.29 12.93 -15.90
C GLY A 12 38.69 11.94 -14.82
N TRP A 13 38.81 10.67 -15.18
CA TRP A 13 39.22 9.62 -14.26
C TRP A 13 40.18 8.64 -14.91
N TRP A 14 41.06 8.08 -14.09
CA TRP A 14 41.98 7.04 -14.48
C TRP A 14 42.34 6.23 -13.24
N PRO A 15 42.76 4.96 -13.41
CA PRO A 15 43.21 4.18 -12.28
C PRO A 15 44.49 4.74 -11.67
N GLN A 16 44.52 4.90 -10.36
CA GLN A 16 45.76 5.19 -9.65
C GLN A 16 46.56 3.92 -9.46
N ILE A 17 47.32 3.53 -10.48
CA ILE A 17 48.12 2.28 -10.49
C ILE A 17 49.02 2.17 -9.24
N ALA A 18 49.60 3.28 -8.78
CA ALA A 18 50.43 3.30 -7.58
C ALA A 18 49.68 2.96 -6.28
N GLN A 19 48.36 3.16 -6.23
CA GLN A 19 47.50 2.84 -5.09
C GLN A 19 46.86 1.45 -5.19
N PHE A 20 46.98 0.77 -6.33
CA PHE A 20 46.50 -0.60 -6.48
C PHE A 20 47.44 -1.56 -5.71
N LYS A 21 46.99 -2.04 -4.54
CA LYS A 21 47.82 -2.87 -3.64
C LYS A 21 47.40 -4.34 -3.61
N ASN A 22 46.10 -4.62 -3.48
CA ASN A 22 45.57 -5.97 -3.28
C ASN A 22 44.40 -6.20 -4.26
N GLY A 23 44.63 -6.92 -5.36
CA GLY A 23 43.56 -7.18 -6.32
C GLY A 23 44.03 -7.77 -7.65
N ILE A 24 43.05 -8.06 -8.51
CA ILE A 24 43.24 -8.43 -9.93
C ILE A 24 42.40 -7.45 -10.75
N ALA A 25 43.01 -6.74 -11.70
CA ALA A 25 42.25 -5.77 -12.48
C ALA A 25 42.80 -5.55 -13.89
N ALA A 26 41.90 -5.23 -14.82
CA ALA A 26 42.22 -4.71 -16.14
C ALA A 26 42.18 -3.17 -16.11
N LEU A 27 43.34 -2.53 -15.88
CA LEU A 27 43.45 -1.09 -15.60
C LEU A 27 43.48 -0.17 -16.84
N GLY A 28 43.40 -0.72 -18.05
CA GLY A 28 43.33 0.04 -19.30
C GLY A 28 42.27 -0.48 -20.27
N GLY A 29 41.31 -1.25 -19.74
CA GLY A 29 40.38 -2.06 -20.53
C GLY A 29 40.83 -3.52 -20.69
N GLY A 30 39.85 -4.40 -20.92
CA GLY A 30 40.01 -5.84 -21.08
C GLY A 30 39.23 -6.64 -20.04
N ASP A 31 39.09 -7.93 -20.30
CA ASP A 31 38.35 -8.85 -19.45
C ASP A 31 39.22 -9.39 -18.31
N VAL A 32 38.60 -9.68 -17.16
CA VAL A 32 39.25 -10.35 -16.03
C VAL A 32 38.56 -11.68 -15.75
N ALA A 33 39.34 -12.76 -15.72
CA ALA A 33 38.89 -14.08 -15.30
C ALA A 33 39.65 -14.52 -14.03
N LEU A 34 38.91 -14.90 -12.98
CA LEU A 34 39.43 -15.45 -11.74
C LEU A 34 38.77 -16.79 -11.45
N GLU A 35 39.56 -17.85 -11.36
CA GLU A 35 39.08 -19.17 -10.95
C GLU A 35 39.88 -19.63 -9.71
N ALA A 36 39.16 -19.96 -8.64
CA ALA A 36 39.72 -20.51 -7.41
C ALA A 36 38.98 -21.80 -7.05
N ALA A 37 39.71 -22.90 -6.86
CA ALA A 37 39.12 -24.17 -6.43
C ALA A 37 38.58 -24.12 -4.98
N GLY A 38 39.10 -23.20 -4.17
CA GLY A 38 38.66 -22.95 -2.78
C GLY A 38 37.96 -21.60 -2.64
N ARG A 39 38.24 -20.91 -1.54
CA ARG A 39 37.65 -19.60 -1.22
C ARG A 39 38.33 -18.44 -1.95
N VAL A 40 37.58 -17.36 -2.18
CA VAL A 40 38.09 -16.05 -2.62
C VAL A 40 37.75 -15.03 -1.52
N ALA A 41 38.76 -14.39 -0.94
CA ALA A 41 38.56 -13.56 0.24
C ALA A 41 39.34 -12.24 0.18
N ASN A 42 38.71 -11.16 0.64
CA ASN A 42 39.32 -9.84 0.86
C ASN A 42 40.10 -9.30 -0.35
N LEU A 43 39.53 -9.45 -1.55
CA LEU A 43 40.15 -9.12 -2.82
C LEU A 43 39.39 -8.00 -3.53
N LEU A 44 40.11 -7.15 -4.27
CA LEU A 44 39.51 -6.29 -5.31
C LEU A 44 39.61 -7.01 -6.66
N VAL A 45 38.50 -7.19 -7.35
CA VAL A 45 38.49 -7.71 -8.73
C VAL A 45 37.78 -6.71 -9.64
N ALA A 46 38.48 -6.16 -10.62
CA ALA A 46 37.98 -4.98 -11.33
C ALA A 46 38.24 -4.96 -12.84
N THR A 47 37.25 -4.51 -13.60
CA THR A 47 37.39 -4.04 -14.98
C THR A 47 37.02 -2.57 -14.99
N VAL A 48 37.95 -1.70 -15.36
CA VAL A 48 37.78 -0.25 -15.16
C VAL A 48 37.88 0.51 -16.47
N THR A 49 37.23 1.66 -16.52
CA THR A 49 37.40 2.63 -17.60
C THR A 49 38.37 3.73 -17.20
N ASN A 50 38.79 4.49 -18.21
CA ASN A 50 39.42 5.79 -18.05
C ASN A 50 38.66 6.80 -18.91
N ALA A 51 38.60 8.05 -18.47
CA ALA A 51 38.00 9.12 -19.24
C ALA A 51 38.86 10.37 -19.28
N ARG A 52 38.80 11.03 -20.42
CA ARG A 52 39.34 12.37 -20.64
C ARG A 52 38.26 13.25 -21.26
N GLN A 53 38.26 14.51 -20.88
CA GLN A 53 37.49 15.56 -21.53
C GLN A 53 38.40 16.33 -22.50
N PRO A 54 38.24 16.18 -23.82
CA PRO A 54 38.94 17.03 -24.78
C PRO A 54 38.52 18.48 -24.62
N ALA A 55 39.48 19.41 -24.69
CA ALA A 55 39.25 20.84 -24.63
C ALA A 55 40.30 21.61 -25.44
N THR A 56 39.89 22.71 -26.06
CA THR A 56 40.79 23.69 -26.67
C THR A 56 41.00 24.86 -25.70
N PHE A 57 42.23 25.37 -25.63
CA PHE A 57 42.54 26.50 -24.75
C PHE A 57 41.67 27.72 -25.10
N ARG A 58 40.98 28.28 -24.09
CA ARG A 58 40.05 29.43 -24.20
C ARG A 58 38.78 29.19 -25.01
N GLU A 59 38.46 27.95 -25.34
CA GLU A 59 37.14 27.60 -25.87
C GLU A 59 36.27 27.03 -24.74
N ALA A 60 34.95 27.14 -24.91
CA ALA A 60 34.03 26.44 -24.03
C ALA A 60 34.23 24.93 -24.20
N VAL A 61 34.24 24.20 -23.08
CA VAL A 61 34.34 22.74 -23.12
C VAL A 61 33.00 22.16 -23.53
N ASP A 62 33.05 21.22 -24.47
CA ASP A 62 31.87 20.47 -24.93
C ASP A 62 31.86 19.10 -24.24
N PRO A 63 31.02 18.89 -23.20
CA PRO A 63 30.97 17.64 -22.46
C PRO A 63 30.56 16.45 -23.35
N SER A 64 29.87 16.69 -24.48
CA SER A 64 29.52 15.63 -25.43
C SER A 64 30.74 14.99 -26.12
N LEU A 65 31.90 15.67 -26.10
CA LEU A 65 33.15 15.17 -26.65
C LEU A 65 33.94 14.29 -25.66
N GLN A 66 33.41 14.01 -24.47
CA GLN A 66 34.11 13.18 -23.51
C GLN A 66 34.43 11.81 -24.08
N VAL A 67 35.66 11.37 -23.86
CA VAL A 67 36.15 10.10 -24.37
C VAL A 67 36.36 9.14 -23.21
N ILE A 68 35.45 8.18 -23.07
CA ILE A 68 35.56 7.06 -22.14
C ILE A 68 36.11 5.84 -22.90
N GLN A 69 37.17 5.23 -22.37
CA GLN A 69 37.81 4.05 -22.93
C GLN A 69 38.00 2.98 -21.87
N GLY A 70 38.25 1.75 -22.30
CA GLY A 70 38.41 0.60 -21.42
C GLY A 70 37.08 -0.04 -21.05
N GLY A 71 36.98 -0.54 -19.83
CA GLY A 71 35.91 -1.45 -19.40
C GLY A 71 36.20 -2.90 -19.80
N GLY A 72 35.24 -3.79 -19.53
CA GLY A 72 35.37 -5.21 -19.86
C GLY A 72 34.46 -6.10 -19.02
N ASN A 73 34.48 -7.39 -19.31
CA ASN A 73 33.73 -8.39 -18.58
C ASN A 73 34.53 -8.96 -17.42
N LEU A 74 33.83 -9.24 -16.33
CA LEU A 74 34.39 -9.87 -15.15
C LEU A 74 33.81 -11.28 -14.99
N ASN A 75 34.65 -12.31 -14.94
CA ASN A 75 34.23 -13.69 -14.72
C ASN A 75 34.94 -14.27 -13.49
N VAL A 76 34.19 -14.60 -12.44
CA VAL A 76 34.73 -15.11 -11.18
C VAL A 76 34.07 -16.43 -10.82
N ARG A 77 34.88 -17.45 -10.53
CA ARG A 77 34.43 -18.75 -10.01
C ARG A 77 35.19 -19.12 -8.74
N ALA A 78 34.46 -19.41 -7.68
CA ALA A 78 34.99 -19.94 -6.43
C ALA A 78 34.37 -21.31 -6.11
N GLY A 79 35.19 -22.34 -5.89
CA GLY A 79 34.72 -23.66 -5.43
C GLY A 79 34.32 -23.69 -3.95
N GLY A 80 34.78 -22.70 -3.17
CA GLY A 80 34.35 -22.40 -1.80
C GLY A 80 33.77 -21.01 -1.67
N ASP A 81 33.72 -20.48 -0.45
CA ASP A 81 33.03 -19.22 -0.13
C ASP A 81 33.70 -17.98 -0.77
N ILE A 82 32.89 -16.94 -0.99
CA ILE A 82 33.34 -15.58 -1.30
C ILE A 82 33.19 -14.75 -0.02
N GLU A 83 34.30 -14.20 0.46
CA GLU A 83 34.38 -13.55 1.78
C GLU A 83 34.82 -12.09 1.62
N GLY A 84 33.91 -11.13 1.81
CA GLY A 84 34.25 -9.71 1.85
C GLY A 84 35.03 -9.21 0.63
N VAL A 85 34.54 -9.51 -0.58
CA VAL A 85 35.19 -9.14 -1.85
C VAL A 85 34.58 -7.86 -2.42
N LEU A 86 35.40 -7.02 -3.05
CA LEU A 86 34.93 -5.87 -3.83
C LEU A 86 35.03 -6.20 -5.32
N PHE A 87 33.89 -6.31 -5.98
CA PHE A 87 33.80 -6.44 -7.42
C PHE A 87 33.53 -5.07 -8.04
N PHE A 88 34.30 -4.68 -9.06
CA PHE A 88 34.03 -3.47 -9.83
C PHE A 88 33.93 -3.78 -11.31
N VAL A 89 32.78 -3.50 -11.91
CA VAL A 89 32.54 -3.66 -13.34
C VAL A 89 32.11 -2.33 -13.94
N ASP A 90 32.69 -1.98 -15.07
CA ASP A 90 32.35 -0.78 -15.83
C ASP A 90 32.41 -1.11 -17.33
N ARG A 91 31.42 -0.64 -18.09
CA ARG A 91 31.21 -0.93 -19.51
C ARG A 91 31.36 -2.41 -19.85
N GLY A 92 30.61 -3.26 -19.15
CA GLY A 92 30.63 -4.71 -19.34
C GLY A 92 29.72 -5.47 -18.40
N VAL A 93 29.91 -6.79 -18.34
CA VAL A 93 29.08 -7.71 -17.54
C VAL A 93 29.93 -8.47 -16.52
N GLY A 94 29.52 -8.41 -15.26
CA GLY A 94 30.04 -9.25 -14.18
C GLY A 94 29.28 -10.57 -14.07
N THR A 95 29.99 -11.70 -14.12
CA THR A 95 29.46 -13.03 -13.84
C THR A 95 30.28 -13.64 -12.70
N ILE A 96 29.70 -13.69 -11.51
CA ILE A 96 30.36 -14.19 -10.29
C ILE A 96 29.59 -15.40 -9.78
N LYS A 97 30.30 -16.51 -9.56
CA LYS A 97 29.71 -17.77 -9.09
C LYS A 97 30.52 -18.37 -7.95
N THR A 98 29.82 -18.85 -6.93
CA THR A 98 30.40 -19.64 -5.84
C THR A 98 29.61 -20.93 -5.60
N ASP A 99 30.32 -22.05 -5.46
CA ASP A 99 29.76 -23.31 -4.96
C ASP A 99 29.54 -23.29 -3.43
N GLY A 100 30.03 -22.25 -2.75
CA GLY A 100 29.83 -21.96 -1.34
C GLY A 100 28.76 -20.88 -1.12
N ALA A 101 29.01 -20.05 -0.11
CA ALA A 101 28.23 -18.88 0.26
C ALA A 101 28.97 -17.58 -0.08
N VAL A 102 28.23 -16.47 -0.17
CA VAL A 102 28.79 -15.12 -0.09
C VAL A 102 28.58 -14.62 1.33
N VAL A 103 29.66 -14.36 2.06
CA VAL A 103 29.65 -14.01 3.48
C VAL A 103 30.57 -12.83 3.75
N GLU A 104 30.52 -12.32 4.98
CA GLU A 104 31.49 -11.33 5.45
C GLU A 104 32.91 -11.92 5.45
N GLY A 105 33.86 -11.11 4.99
CA GLY A 105 35.29 -11.34 5.16
C GLY A 105 35.83 -10.53 6.33
N ILE A 106 37.16 -10.55 6.48
CA ILE A 106 37.87 -9.81 7.52
C ILE A 106 38.88 -8.86 6.87
N ALA A 107 38.62 -7.57 7.01
CA ALA A 107 39.44 -6.49 6.50
C ALA A 107 40.62 -6.12 7.43
N ARG A 108 41.33 -5.04 7.08
CA ARG A 108 42.35 -4.45 7.95
C ARG A 108 41.77 -4.14 9.34
N SER A 109 42.60 -4.27 10.37
CA SER A 109 42.20 -4.05 11.77
C SER A 109 41.16 -5.05 12.31
N ASN A 110 41.01 -6.23 11.69
CA ASN A 110 40.11 -7.30 12.13
C ASN A 110 38.62 -6.90 12.12
N GLN A 111 38.24 -6.02 11.19
CA GLN A 111 36.85 -5.60 11.00
C GLN A 111 36.15 -6.54 10.02
N ALA A 112 34.91 -6.93 10.32
CA ALA A 112 34.06 -7.64 9.38
C ALA A 112 33.72 -6.73 8.20
N VAL A 113 33.67 -7.28 6.99
CA VAL A 113 33.26 -6.54 5.80
C VAL A 113 32.46 -7.44 4.85
N GLY A 114 31.26 -7.01 4.46
CA GLY A 114 30.47 -7.72 3.47
C GLY A 114 31.01 -7.56 2.04
N THR A 115 30.49 -8.37 1.12
CA THR A 115 30.83 -8.25 -0.30
C THR A 115 30.14 -7.03 -0.92
N VAL A 116 30.88 -6.25 -1.70
CA VAL A 116 30.37 -5.03 -2.37
C VAL A 116 30.45 -5.22 -3.88
N VAL A 117 29.40 -4.79 -4.57
CA VAL A 117 29.35 -4.73 -6.04
C VAL A 117 29.32 -3.27 -6.47
N ALA A 118 30.42 -2.80 -7.05
CA ALA A 118 30.54 -1.46 -7.61
C ALA A 118 30.28 -1.49 -9.12
N LEU A 119 29.40 -0.61 -9.61
CA LEU A 119 29.00 -0.57 -11.02
C LEU A 119 29.04 0.83 -11.61
N GLY A 120 29.66 0.96 -12.78
CA GLY A 120 29.45 2.08 -13.70
C GLY A 120 28.30 1.77 -14.67
N ASP A 121 28.55 1.92 -15.97
CA ASP A 121 27.61 1.50 -17.02
C ASP A 121 27.77 -0.02 -17.25
N ALA A 122 27.22 -0.82 -16.33
CA ALA A 122 27.47 -2.25 -16.26
C ALA A 122 26.34 -3.02 -15.58
N SER A 123 26.30 -4.32 -15.83
CA SER A 123 25.42 -5.26 -15.13
C SER A 123 26.19 -6.38 -14.44
N THR A 124 25.61 -6.98 -13.39
CA THR A 124 26.22 -8.08 -12.65
C THR A 124 25.24 -9.21 -12.37
N ASN A 125 25.71 -10.44 -12.50
CA ASN A 125 25.06 -11.67 -12.05
C ASN A 125 25.94 -12.33 -10.98
N LEU A 126 25.47 -12.37 -9.73
CA LEU A 126 26.13 -13.04 -8.60
C LEU A 126 25.28 -14.22 -8.13
N SER A 127 25.82 -15.44 -8.21
CA SER A 127 25.11 -16.64 -7.75
C SER A 127 25.92 -17.43 -6.72
N ALA A 128 25.26 -17.81 -5.62
CA ALA A 128 25.78 -18.69 -4.59
C ALA A 128 24.93 -19.97 -4.50
N ARG A 129 25.59 -21.12 -4.36
CA ARG A 129 24.89 -22.39 -4.13
C ARG A 129 24.26 -22.44 -2.73
N ARG A 130 24.92 -21.82 -1.73
CA ARG A 130 24.42 -21.68 -0.35
C ARG A 130 23.79 -20.30 -0.19
N GLY A 131 24.01 -19.60 0.93
CA GLY A 131 23.47 -18.26 1.17
C GLY A 131 24.28 -17.15 0.50
N LEU A 132 23.67 -15.97 0.36
CA LEU A 132 24.28 -14.77 -0.22
C LEU A 132 23.97 -13.57 0.69
N SER A 133 24.99 -13.03 1.36
CA SER A 133 24.91 -11.75 2.07
C SER A 133 25.69 -10.69 1.31
N LEU A 134 24.98 -9.68 0.80
CA LEU A 134 25.55 -8.55 0.07
C LEU A 134 25.52 -7.31 0.96
N GLU A 135 26.65 -6.63 1.04
CA GLU A 135 26.78 -5.38 1.77
C GLU A 135 25.98 -4.26 1.10
N ALA A 136 26.33 -3.96 -0.14
CA ALA A 136 25.67 -2.95 -0.96
C ALA A 136 26.06 -3.11 -2.44
N VAL A 137 25.19 -2.57 -3.31
CA VAL A 137 25.57 -2.13 -4.66
C VAL A 137 25.88 -0.64 -4.60
N ILE A 138 27.00 -0.22 -5.21
CA ILE A 138 27.46 1.17 -5.17
C ILE A 138 27.79 1.71 -6.55
N ASN A 139 27.61 3.02 -6.73
CA ASN A 139 28.13 3.73 -7.89
C ASN A 139 29.51 4.33 -7.54
N PRO A 140 30.62 3.92 -8.20
CA PRO A 140 31.95 4.41 -7.86
C PRO A 140 32.15 5.91 -8.06
N SER A 141 31.46 6.54 -9.01
CA SER A 141 31.53 8.00 -9.23
C SER A 141 30.69 8.79 -8.22
N LEU A 142 30.00 8.09 -7.32
CA LEU A 142 29.37 8.65 -6.13
C LEU A 142 30.15 8.34 -4.83
N VAL A 143 31.36 7.80 -4.93
CA VAL A 143 32.23 7.57 -3.77
C VAL A 143 33.22 8.74 -3.63
N PRO A 144 33.44 9.28 -2.42
CA PRO A 144 34.43 10.33 -2.19
C PRO A 144 35.82 9.96 -2.70
N GLN A 145 36.48 10.92 -3.36
CA GLN A 145 37.81 10.72 -3.88
C GLN A 145 38.83 10.56 -2.73
N SER A 146 39.87 9.77 -2.95
CA SER A 146 40.93 9.60 -1.96
C SER A 146 41.62 10.94 -1.65
N SER A 147 42.07 11.12 -0.39
CA SER A 147 42.74 12.35 0.07
C SER A 147 43.99 12.74 -0.74
N GLY A 148 44.62 11.76 -1.41
CA GLY A 148 45.72 11.99 -2.34
C GLY A 148 45.31 12.83 -3.58
N ASN A 149 44.09 12.65 -4.09
CA ASN A 149 43.55 13.47 -5.20
C ASN A 149 43.28 14.92 -4.80
N LEU A 150 43.01 15.13 -3.51
CA LEU A 150 42.67 16.43 -2.93
C LEU A 150 43.91 17.26 -2.54
N SER A 151 45.11 16.70 -2.71
CA SER A 151 46.38 17.38 -2.38
C SER A 151 46.88 18.27 -3.53
N GLY A 152 47.32 19.50 -3.23
CA GLY A 152 47.93 20.45 -4.19
C GLY A 152 47.04 21.66 -4.58
N VAL A 153 47.49 22.46 -5.57
CA VAL A 153 46.77 23.66 -6.06
C VAL A 153 45.42 23.23 -6.64
N GLY A 154 44.34 23.50 -5.90
CA GLY A 154 42.98 23.05 -6.20
C GLY A 154 42.26 22.32 -5.06
N GLY A 155 42.96 21.73 -4.09
CA GLY A 155 42.33 21.20 -2.86
C GLY A 155 41.10 20.30 -3.06
N SER A 156 40.11 20.41 -2.17
CA SER A 156 38.76 19.82 -2.29
C SER A 156 37.95 20.33 -3.48
N ASN A 157 38.41 21.38 -4.18
CA ASN A 157 37.73 21.96 -5.35
C ASN A 157 37.72 21.00 -6.57
N ARG A 158 38.43 19.86 -6.48
CA ARG A 158 38.57 18.81 -7.51
C ARG A 158 37.57 17.67 -7.40
N GLU A 159 36.81 17.60 -6.31
CA GLU A 159 35.75 16.59 -6.19
C GLU A 159 34.70 16.77 -7.29
N SER A 160 34.27 15.63 -7.84
CA SER A 160 33.30 15.53 -8.91
C SER A 160 32.48 14.27 -8.67
N TYR A 161 31.19 14.44 -8.43
CA TYR A 161 30.24 13.38 -8.16
C TYR A 161 29.17 13.37 -9.26
N PHE A 162 28.90 12.19 -9.80
CA PHE A 162 27.87 11.96 -10.81
C PHE A 162 27.45 10.49 -10.82
N VAL A 163 26.25 10.22 -11.33
CA VAL A 163 25.75 8.87 -11.59
C VAL A 163 26.35 8.38 -12.91
N SER A 164 26.97 7.21 -12.87
CA SER A 164 27.58 6.55 -14.05
C SER A 164 26.80 5.33 -14.55
N TYR A 165 25.66 5.00 -13.93
CA TYR A 165 24.78 3.94 -14.42
C TYR A 165 24.26 4.26 -15.82
N GLY A 166 24.25 3.27 -16.71
CA GLY A 166 23.52 3.32 -17.97
C GLY A 166 22.07 2.89 -17.81
N ALA A 167 21.30 3.02 -18.88
CA ALA A 167 19.88 2.66 -18.91
C ALA A 167 19.61 1.18 -18.60
N ASP A 168 20.57 0.30 -18.93
CA ASP A 168 20.48 -1.15 -18.74
C ASP A 168 21.33 -1.65 -17.54
N SER A 169 21.92 -0.74 -16.75
CA SER A 169 22.68 -1.13 -15.57
C SER A 169 21.78 -1.89 -14.58
N GLY A 170 22.27 -3.01 -14.05
CA GLY A 170 21.46 -3.86 -13.19
C GLY A 170 22.23 -4.92 -12.41
N THR A 171 21.68 -5.32 -11.28
CA THR A 171 22.25 -6.37 -10.43
C THR A 171 21.27 -7.52 -10.27
N ARG A 172 21.75 -8.74 -10.49
CA ARG A 172 21.02 -9.98 -10.25
C ARG A 172 21.75 -10.83 -9.22
N LEU A 173 21.04 -11.21 -8.16
CA LEU A 173 21.53 -11.99 -7.05
C LEU A 173 20.72 -13.28 -6.94
N LEU A 174 21.41 -14.41 -6.80
CA LEU A 174 20.78 -15.71 -6.65
C LEU A 174 21.45 -16.52 -5.55
N SER A 175 20.70 -16.82 -4.50
CA SER A 175 20.98 -17.90 -3.56
C SER A 175 20.11 -19.11 -3.91
N VAL A 176 20.73 -20.29 -4.06
CA VAL A 176 20.00 -21.53 -4.41
C VAL A 176 19.42 -22.19 -3.17
N ALA A 177 20.26 -22.51 -2.18
CA ALA A 177 19.85 -23.31 -1.01
C ALA A 177 19.73 -22.51 0.29
N GLY A 178 20.26 -21.29 0.36
CA GLY A 178 20.22 -20.46 1.56
C GLY A 178 19.43 -19.16 1.38
N ASP A 179 19.65 -18.25 2.32
CA ASP A 179 19.00 -16.94 2.30
C ASP A 179 19.74 -15.96 1.38
N THR A 180 19.02 -14.92 0.94
CA THR A 180 19.60 -13.72 0.33
C THR A 180 19.41 -12.56 1.28
N VAL A 181 20.50 -11.92 1.69
CA VAL A 181 20.49 -10.78 2.61
C VAL A 181 21.04 -9.55 1.90
N LEU A 182 20.21 -8.51 1.79
CA LEU A 182 20.60 -7.17 1.36
C LEU A 182 20.79 -6.32 2.62
N ARG A 183 22.03 -6.04 2.99
CA ARG A 183 22.32 -5.35 4.24
C ARG A 183 21.99 -3.86 4.15
N ASN A 184 22.67 -3.14 3.26
CA ASN A 184 22.50 -1.68 3.08
C ASN A 184 22.63 -0.85 4.37
N ASP A 185 23.19 -1.41 5.44
CA ASP A 185 23.32 -0.72 6.72
C ASP A 185 24.53 0.21 6.70
N LEU A 186 24.26 1.49 6.45
CA LEU A 186 25.26 2.57 6.43
C LEU A 186 25.67 3.04 7.84
N SER A 187 25.16 2.42 8.91
CA SER A 187 25.61 2.71 10.27
C SER A 187 26.85 1.90 10.65
N ASP A 188 27.11 0.77 9.97
CA ASP A 188 28.29 -0.09 10.17
C ASP A 188 29.43 0.18 9.16
N LEU A 189 29.58 1.44 8.72
CA LEU A 189 30.64 1.87 7.77
C LEU A 189 32.06 1.64 8.30
N THR A 190 32.22 1.20 9.55
CA THR A 190 33.53 1.00 10.17
C THR A 190 34.35 -0.03 9.39
N GLY A 191 33.76 -1.18 9.00
CA GLY A 191 34.44 -2.23 8.25
C GLY A 191 34.79 -1.82 6.82
N LEU A 192 33.85 -1.19 6.10
CA LEU A 192 34.09 -0.68 4.74
C LEU A 192 35.15 0.42 4.70
N SER A 193 35.16 1.30 5.70
CA SER A 193 36.17 2.36 5.81
C SER A 193 37.58 1.79 5.99
N GLY A 194 37.75 0.77 6.83
CA GLY A 194 39.03 0.09 7.04
C GLY A 194 39.46 -0.78 5.86
N ALA A 195 38.50 -1.43 5.19
CA ALA A 195 38.74 -2.33 4.06
C ALA A 195 39.11 -1.60 2.77
N TYR A 196 38.32 -0.58 2.43
CA TYR A 196 38.30 0.03 1.09
C TYR A 196 38.55 1.54 1.12
N GLY A 197 38.83 2.13 2.29
CA GLY A 197 39.02 3.58 2.43
C GLY A 197 37.72 4.39 2.28
N LEU A 198 36.59 3.70 2.44
CA LEU A 198 35.24 4.19 2.28
C LEU A 198 34.76 4.92 3.59
N ASN A 199 34.86 6.25 3.69
CA ASN A 199 34.57 7.03 4.92
C ASN A 199 33.08 7.44 5.14
N SER A 200 32.71 7.96 6.30
CA SER A 200 31.30 8.31 6.65
C SER A 200 30.60 9.36 5.76
N GLY A 201 31.31 10.02 4.83
CA GLY A 201 30.71 10.94 3.84
C GLY A 201 30.07 10.23 2.63
N LEU A 202 30.04 8.90 2.63
CA LEU A 202 29.60 8.01 1.54
C LEU A 202 28.12 7.89 1.29
N ALA A 203 27.29 8.40 2.20
CA ALA A 203 25.89 8.00 2.26
C ALA A 203 25.13 8.22 0.95
N GLY A 204 25.56 9.12 0.06
CA GLY A 204 24.90 9.38 -1.22
C GLY A 204 25.26 8.44 -2.38
N GLY A 205 26.38 7.71 -2.33
CA GLY A 205 26.76 6.71 -3.33
C GLY A 205 26.43 5.28 -2.93
N MET A 206 26.18 5.08 -1.64
CA MET A 206 25.70 3.83 -1.08
C MET A 206 24.19 3.92 -0.88
N GLY A 207 23.44 2.97 -1.45
CA GLY A 207 21.98 2.98 -1.42
C GLY A 207 21.34 3.60 -2.66
N LEU A 208 22.11 4.18 -3.60
CA LEU A 208 21.64 4.41 -4.97
C LEU A 208 22.08 3.22 -5.84
N TYR A 209 21.15 2.33 -6.10
CA TYR A 209 21.34 1.14 -6.91
C TYR A 209 21.11 1.47 -8.40
N PRO A 210 21.61 0.62 -9.32
CA PRO A 210 21.22 0.69 -10.73
C PRO A 210 19.70 0.62 -10.92
N GLY A 211 19.19 0.99 -12.09
CA GLY A 211 17.74 1.02 -12.33
C GLY A 211 17.07 -0.36 -12.28
N THR A 212 17.84 -1.45 -12.29
CA THR A 212 17.30 -2.81 -12.17
C THR A 212 17.95 -3.61 -11.04
N LEU A 213 17.13 -4.24 -10.20
CA LEU A 213 17.55 -5.22 -9.20
C LEU A 213 16.66 -6.47 -9.25
N GLU A 214 17.29 -7.63 -9.32
CA GLU A 214 16.66 -8.92 -9.02
C GLU A 214 17.42 -9.62 -7.90
N ALA A 215 16.74 -9.93 -6.80
CA ALA A 215 17.29 -10.67 -5.68
C ALA A 215 16.43 -11.89 -5.39
N VAL A 216 17.05 -13.07 -5.39
CA VAL A 216 16.37 -14.36 -5.34
C VAL A 216 16.98 -15.27 -4.29
N ALA A 217 16.17 -15.70 -3.32
CA ALA A 217 16.46 -16.81 -2.43
C ALA A 217 15.55 -18.00 -2.81
N LEU A 218 16.04 -18.93 -3.64
CA LEU A 218 15.17 -19.92 -4.28
C LEU A 218 14.49 -20.85 -3.26
N LEU A 219 15.22 -21.29 -2.23
CA LEU A 219 14.72 -22.14 -1.14
C LEU A 219 14.68 -21.44 0.22
N GLY A 220 15.39 -20.33 0.38
CA GLY A 220 15.51 -19.59 1.64
C GLY A 220 14.62 -18.35 1.70
N ASN A 221 14.91 -17.53 2.70
CA ASN A 221 14.31 -16.21 2.91
C ASN A 221 15.09 -15.12 2.18
N LEU A 222 14.41 -14.04 1.86
CA LEU A 222 15.03 -12.81 1.39
C LEU A 222 14.86 -11.72 2.45
N THR A 223 15.97 -11.25 2.99
CA THR A 223 16.02 -10.23 4.04
C THR A 223 16.60 -8.94 3.48
N ILE A 224 15.93 -7.83 3.76
CA ILE A 224 16.35 -6.47 3.44
C ILE A 224 16.55 -5.76 4.78
N GLU A 225 17.78 -5.61 5.23
CA GLU A 225 18.06 -5.02 6.56
C GLU A 225 17.81 -3.51 6.54
N GLU A 226 18.21 -2.82 5.47
CA GLU A 226 17.85 -1.45 5.15
C GLU A 226 17.48 -1.27 3.67
N GLY A 227 16.59 -0.31 3.41
CA GLY A 227 16.12 0.03 2.08
C GLY A 227 17.16 0.75 1.20
N PHE A 228 16.82 0.93 -0.07
CA PHE A 228 17.67 1.52 -1.12
C PHE A 228 16.79 2.16 -2.20
N THR A 229 17.36 3.07 -2.98
CA THR A 229 16.74 3.71 -4.14
C THR A 229 17.34 3.15 -5.44
N LEU A 230 16.51 2.71 -6.36
CA LEU A 230 16.87 2.38 -7.74
C LEU A 230 16.84 3.66 -8.58
N MET A 231 17.89 3.87 -9.39
CA MET A 231 17.94 4.96 -10.35
C MET A 231 16.75 4.88 -11.34
N PRO A 232 16.09 6.01 -11.67
CA PRO A 232 15.08 6.00 -12.72
C PRO A 232 15.65 5.48 -14.05
N ALA A 233 14.98 4.49 -14.63
CA ALA A 233 15.32 3.91 -15.91
C ALA A 233 14.05 3.43 -16.62
N ALA A 234 13.94 3.64 -17.93
CA ALA A 234 12.72 3.30 -18.67
C ALA A 234 12.35 1.81 -18.61
N ALA A 235 13.37 0.93 -18.61
CA ALA A 235 13.23 -0.51 -18.41
C ALA A 235 13.60 -0.96 -16.98
N GLY A 236 13.70 -0.01 -16.04
CA GLY A 236 14.06 -0.28 -14.65
C GLY A 236 13.06 -1.21 -13.98
N ASN A 237 13.55 -2.19 -13.22
CA ASN A 237 12.70 -3.22 -12.64
C ASN A 237 13.17 -3.70 -11.27
N LEU A 238 12.23 -4.16 -10.46
CA LEU A 238 12.48 -4.70 -9.12
C LEU A 238 11.83 -6.08 -8.98
N ARG A 239 12.64 -7.07 -8.61
CA ARG A 239 12.19 -8.43 -8.31
C ARG A 239 12.82 -8.93 -7.02
N LEU A 240 11.99 -9.17 -6.01
CA LEU A 240 12.36 -9.69 -4.70
C LEU A 240 11.65 -11.02 -4.49
N LEU A 241 12.37 -12.12 -4.67
CA LEU A 241 11.75 -13.46 -4.76
C LEU A 241 12.35 -14.39 -3.70
N ALA A 242 11.50 -14.98 -2.87
CA ALA A 242 11.88 -15.93 -1.84
C ALA A 242 11.06 -17.23 -1.93
N GLY A 243 11.72 -18.37 -1.69
CA GLY A 243 11.05 -19.64 -1.42
C GLY A 243 10.33 -19.62 -0.07
N GLY A 244 11.00 -19.07 0.94
CA GLY A 244 10.48 -18.76 2.26
C GLY A 244 9.77 -17.40 2.29
N SER A 245 10.18 -16.54 3.23
CA SER A 245 9.62 -15.21 3.47
C SER A 245 10.44 -14.10 2.83
N VAL A 246 9.80 -12.95 2.57
CA VAL A 246 10.45 -11.67 2.28
C VAL A 246 10.30 -10.77 3.49
N GLU A 247 11.41 -10.37 4.11
CA GLU A 247 11.41 -9.59 5.35
C GLU A 247 12.17 -8.27 5.15
N LYS A 248 11.48 -7.16 5.35
CA LYS A 248 12.05 -5.82 5.26
C LYS A 248 12.17 -5.21 6.65
N PHE A 249 13.37 -4.81 7.02
CA PHE A 249 13.72 -4.10 8.24
C PHE A 249 14.10 -2.65 7.90
N GLY A 250 14.56 -1.92 8.91
CA GLY A 250 15.12 -0.59 8.70
C GLY A 250 14.08 0.48 8.38
N GLY A 251 14.51 1.74 8.49
CA GLY A 251 13.64 2.89 8.27
C GLY A 251 13.47 3.27 6.80
N LYS A 252 14.46 2.97 5.95
CA LYS A 252 14.46 3.38 4.54
C LYS A 252 13.54 2.48 3.70
N PRO A 253 12.76 3.03 2.76
CA PRO A 253 11.94 2.23 1.85
C PRO A 253 12.80 1.53 0.79
N VAL A 254 12.23 0.49 0.17
CA VAL A 254 12.69 0.04 -1.14
C VAL A 254 12.05 0.94 -2.20
N ASP A 255 12.84 1.82 -2.80
CA ASP A 255 12.36 2.88 -3.68
C ASP A 255 12.72 2.58 -5.14
N LEU A 256 11.71 2.41 -6.00
CA LEU A 256 11.86 2.43 -7.45
C LEU A 256 11.48 3.83 -7.92
N SER A 257 12.48 4.69 -8.11
CA SER A 257 12.28 6.11 -8.35
C SER A 257 11.90 6.42 -9.81
N ASP A 258 10.98 7.36 -9.99
CA ASP A 258 10.67 8.04 -11.27
C ASP A 258 10.94 9.54 -11.22
N ARG A 259 11.79 9.99 -10.30
CA ARG A 259 12.24 11.38 -10.29
C ARG A 259 12.80 11.76 -11.65
N ALA A 260 12.56 13.02 -12.04
CA ALA A 260 13.11 13.55 -13.28
C ALA A 260 14.61 13.29 -13.36
N LEU A 261 15.11 12.79 -14.50
CA LEU A 261 16.53 12.50 -14.67
C LEU A 261 17.41 13.73 -14.46
N THR A 262 16.85 14.93 -14.67
CA THR A 262 17.49 16.23 -14.41
C THR A 262 17.75 16.51 -12.93
N ALA A 263 17.08 15.81 -12.02
CA ALA A 263 17.32 15.88 -10.57
C ALA A 263 18.59 15.11 -10.16
N PHE A 264 19.08 14.21 -11.01
CA PHE A 264 20.30 13.44 -10.77
C PHE A 264 21.50 14.12 -11.41
N TYR A 265 22.65 14.01 -10.75
CA TYR A 265 23.90 14.52 -11.29
C TYR A 265 24.40 13.57 -12.36
N THR A 266 24.45 14.06 -13.60
CA THR A 266 25.00 13.31 -14.72
C THR A 266 26.45 13.70 -14.94
N LEU A 267 27.07 12.97 -15.85
CA LEU A 267 28.42 13.26 -16.31
C LEU A 267 28.54 14.66 -16.94
N ASP A 268 27.48 15.14 -17.57
CA ASP A 268 27.39 16.49 -18.16
C ASP A 268 27.16 17.59 -17.11
N ASN A 269 26.67 17.23 -15.91
CA ASN A 269 26.39 18.16 -14.83
C ASN A 269 26.78 17.59 -13.44
N PRO A 270 28.09 17.41 -13.17
CA PRO A 270 28.54 16.84 -11.91
C PRO A 270 28.59 17.87 -10.77
N VAL A 271 28.59 17.40 -9.52
CA VAL A 271 28.64 18.25 -8.31
C VAL A 271 29.92 18.11 -7.49
N ARG A 272 30.17 19.09 -6.61
CA ARG A 272 31.38 19.19 -5.76
C ARG A 272 31.25 18.54 -4.39
N GLN A 273 30.06 18.56 -3.81
CA GLN A 273 29.87 18.29 -2.39
C GLN A 273 29.11 16.98 -2.21
N SER A 274 29.65 16.10 -1.38
CA SER A 274 29.00 14.83 -1.07
C SER A 274 27.66 15.00 -0.35
N SER A 275 27.46 16.10 0.37
CA SER A 275 26.17 16.44 0.99
C SER A 275 25.04 16.63 -0.02
N SER A 276 25.37 17.07 -1.24
CA SER A 276 24.40 17.21 -2.34
C SER A 276 23.90 15.86 -2.86
N MET A 277 24.54 14.75 -2.48
CA MET A 277 24.16 13.41 -2.90
C MET A 277 23.18 12.75 -1.94
N GLY A 278 23.22 13.12 -0.64
CA GLY A 278 22.25 12.63 0.33
C GLY A 278 20.81 13.00 -0.05
N SER A 279 20.60 14.14 -0.72
CA SER A 279 19.28 14.53 -1.23
C SER A 279 18.74 13.62 -2.35
N LEU A 280 19.59 12.84 -3.02
CA LEU A 280 19.15 11.84 -4.01
C LEU A 280 18.43 10.66 -3.36
N LEU A 281 18.72 10.38 -2.08
CA LEU A 281 18.21 9.24 -1.32
C LEU A 281 17.15 9.61 -0.28
N ILE A 282 16.87 10.90 -0.14
CA ILE A 282 15.86 11.42 0.79
C ILE A 282 14.61 11.69 -0.03
N GLN A 283 13.48 11.09 0.34
CA GLN A 283 12.19 11.44 -0.26
C GLN A 283 11.85 12.92 -0.01
N PRO A 284 11.36 13.66 -1.01
CA PRO A 284 10.97 15.04 -0.80
C PRO A 284 9.81 15.08 0.20
N VAL A 285 9.64 16.22 0.84
CA VAL A 285 8.58 16.39 1.85
C VAL A 285 7.20 16.29 1.19
N SER A 286 7.08 16.76 -0.05
CA SER A 286 5.85 16.66 -0.84
C SER A 286 5.97 15.53 -1.85
N GLU A 287 4.98 14.60 -1.85
CA GLU A 287 4.97 13.48 -2.80
C GLU A 287 5.00 13.95 -4.27
N SER A 288 4.39 15.10 -4.59
CA SER A 288 4.40 15.66 -5.96
C SER A 288 5.78 16.07 -6.47
N GLU A 289 6.73 16.36 -5.58
CA GLU A 289 8.12 16.68 -5.94
C GLU A 289 8.95 15.41 -6.17
N ALA A 290 8.42 14.23 -5.82
CA ALA A 290 9.10 12.95 -5.98
C ALA A 290 9.00 12.37 -7.39
N HIS A 291 8.20 12.98 -8.28
CA HIS A 291 7.87 12.45 -9.60
C HIS A 291 8.38 13.33 -10.75
N GLY A 292 8.84 12.70 -11.83
CA GLY A 292 9.25 13.38 -13.06
C GLY A 292 8.12 13.51 -14.10
N PRO A 293 8.09 14.60 -14.90
CA PRO A 293 7.11 14.77 -15.97
C PRO A 293 7.21 13.74 -17.09
N GLU A 294 8.32 13.01 -17.19
CA GLU A 294 8.58 12.07 -18.26
C GLU A 294 7.76 10.77 -18.15
N LEU A 295 7.18 10.46 -16.98
CA LEU A 295 6.53 9.18 -16.69
C LEU A 295 7.37 8.00 -17.21
N ILE A 296 8.60 7.88 -16.71
CA ILE A 296 9.66 7.08 -17.34
C ILE A 296 9.27 5.60 -17.59
N HIS A 297 8.33 5.06 -16.82
CA HIS A 297 7.80 3.70 -16.94
C HIS A 297 6.53 3.56 -17.81
N GLN A 298 6.06 4.62 -18.50
CA GLN A 298 4.79 4.61 -19.24
C GLN A 298 4.68 3.46 -20.26
N THR A 299 5.80 3.09 -20.87
CA THR A 299 5.89 2.02 -21.88
C THR A 299 6.30 0.66 -21.30
N ASP A 300 6.64 0.61 -20.00
CA ASP A 300 7.02 -0.63 -19.33
C ASP A 300 5.78 -1.35 -18.78
N VAL A 301 5.49 -2.52 -19.34
CA VAL A 301 4.33 -3.35 -18.95
C VAL A 301 4.67 -4.40 -17.89
N GLN A 302 5.94 -4.50 -17.48
CA GLN A 302 6.36 -5.47 -16.47
C GLN A 302 6.16 -4.87 -15.08
N PRO A 303 5.32 -5.48 -14.22
CA PRO A 303 5.16 -5.01 -12.86
C PRO A 303 6.39 -5.35 -12.02
N VAL A 304 6.53 -4.65 -10.89
CA VAL A 304 7.41 -5.03 -9.80
C VAL A 304 6.90 -6.33 -9.17
N TYR A 305 7.80 -7.23 -8.78
CA TYR A 305 7.44 -8.48 -8.09
C TYR A 305 8.08 -8.58 -6.72
N VAL A 306 7.26 -8.77 -5.69
CA VAL A 306 7.67 -9.13 -4.33
C VAL A 306 6.94 -10.41 -3.96
N VAL A 307 7.66 -11.54 -3.95
CA VAL A 307 7.04 -12.86 -3.87
C VAL A 307 7.70 -13.70 -2.78
N ALA A 308 6.88 -14.18 -1.83
CA ALA A 308 7.22 -15.20 -0.86
C ALA A 308 6.42 -16.46 -1.21
N ARG A 309 7.06 -17.48 -1.78
CA ARG A 309 6.34 -18.64 -2.35
C ARG A 309 5.54 -19.42 -1.31
N SER A 310 6.15 -19.71 -0.15
CA SER A 310 5.52 -20.46 0.94
C SER A 310 5.47 -19.70 2.26
N GLY A 311 6.23 -18.60 2.37
CA GLY A 311 6.33 -17.78 3.56
C GLY A 311 5.43 -16.56 3.52
N ASP A 312 5.83 -15.59 4.34
CA ASP A 312 5.15 -14.32 4.53
C ASP A 312 5.91 -13.19 3.81
N ILE A 313 5.21 -12.09 3.48
CA ILE A 313 5.84 -10.80 3.20
C ILE A 313 5.66 -9.95 4.44
N VAL A 314 6.76 -9.52 5.07
CA VAL A 314 6.73 -8.83 6.35
C VAL A 314 7.51 -7.52 6.27
N ASN A 315 6.84 -6.42 6.57
CA ASN A 315 7.50 -5.19 6.97
C ASN A 315 7.67 -5.21 8.49
N VAL A 316 8.90 -5.41 8.94
CA VAL A 316 9.22 -5.48 10.36
C VAL A 316 9.22 -4.05 10.91
N LEU A 317 8.30 -3.78 11.83
CA LEU A 317 8.13 -2.46 12.43
C LEU A 317 9.23 -2.19 13.47
N GLY A 318 9.87 -1.03 13.39
CA GLY A 318 10.79 -0.54 14.43
C GLY A 318 10.05 -0.07 15.70
N ALA A 319 10.79 0.40 16.70
CA ALA A 319 10.22 0.84 17.99
C ALA A 319 9.16 1.96 17.88
N ALA A 320 9.22 2.76 16.81
CA ALA A 320 8.23 3.81 16.52
C ALA A 320 6.95 3.28 15.84
N GLY A 321 6.88 1.99 15.48
CA GLY A 321 5.72 1.39 14.82
C GLY A 321 5.51 1.80 13.36
N THR A 322 6.44 2.53 12.75
CA THR A 322 6.26 3.19 11.45
C THR A 322 7.42 2.90 10.50
N ASN A 323 7.20 2.05 9.49
CA ASN A 323 8.16 1.80 8.41
C ASN A 323 7.41 1.76 7.07
N VAL A 324 8.00 2.36 6.03
CA VAL A 324 7.55 2.17 4.64
C VAL A 324 8.24 0.93 4.08
N PHE A 325 7.49 0.02 3.45
CA PHE A 325 8.05 -1.14 2.78
C PHE A 325 8.65 -0.72 1.44
N ALA A 326 7.84 -0.12 0.56
CA ALA A 326 8.28 0.31 -0.76
C ALA A 326 7.57 1.56 -1.28
N ASP A 327 8.32 2.34 -2.06
CA ASP A 327 7.83 3.43 -2.92
C ASP A 327 8.03 3.00 -4.38
N LEU A 328 6.97 2.86 -5.16
CA LEU A 328 7.00 2.18 -6.46
C LEU A 328 6.45 3.06 -7.60
N ALA A 329 7.32 3.37 -8.55
CA ALA A 329 6.96 4.18 -9.70
C ALA A 329 6.15 3.47 -10.81
N LYS A 330 5.71 2.22 -10.62
CA LYS A 330 4.91 1.46 -11.59
C LYS A 330 4.12 0.35 -10.89
N PRO A 331 3.19 -0.34 -11.60
CA PRO A 331 2.36 -1.38 -10.98
C PRO A 331 3.16 -2.50 -10.33
N ALA A 332 2.61 -3.11 -9.28
CA ALA A 332 3.32 -4.10 -8.48
C ALA A 332 2.48 -5.32 -8.12
N VAL A 333 3.15 -6.45 -7.91
CA VAL A 333 2.54 -7.70 -7.42
C VAL A 333 3.27 -8.13 -6.15
N PHE A 334 2.56 -8.05 -5.04
CA PHE A 334 2.93 -8.62 -3.74
C PHE A 334 2.18 -9.94 -3.57
N GLN A 335 2.91 -11.06 -3.51
CA GLN A 335 2.31 -12.38 -3.38
C GLN A 335 2.99 -13.20 -2.28
N ALA A 336 2.23 -13.55 -1.24
CA ALA A 336 2.69 -14.40 -0.15
C ALA A 336 1.94 -15.74 -0.15
N GLY A 337 2.65 -16.84 0.08
CA GLY A 337 2.06 -18.16 0.28
C GLY A 337 1.23 -18.24 1.56
N ARG A 338 1.47 -17.34 2.52
CA ARG A 338 0.75 -17.23 3.78
C ARG A 338 0.24 -15.82 3.98
N ASP A 339 0.98 -14.95 4.67
CA ASP A 339 0.46 -13.63 5.05
C ASP A 339 1.27 -12.47 4.44
N ILE A 340 0.58 -11.35 4.21
CA ILE A 340 1.22 -10.04 4.00
C ILE A 340 1.00 -9.21 5.26
N ARG A 341 2.07 -8.83 5.95
CA ARG A 341 1.99 -8.12 7.23
C ARG A 341 2.70 -6.76 7.17
N ASN A 342 1.94 -5.71 7.52
CA ASN A 342 2.38 -4.32 7.66
C ASN A 342 3.03 -3.74 6.39
N ALA A 343 2.75 -4.30 5.21
CA ALA A 343 3.37 -3.87 3.96
C ALA A 343 2.84 -2.49 3.53
N THR A 344 3.44 -1.44 4.08
CA THR A 344 3.18 -0.05 3.70
C THR A 344 3.74 0.21 2.32
N VAL A 345 2.89 0.44 1.34
CA VAL A 345 3.30 0.67 -0.06
C VAL A 345 2.70 1.96 -0.56
N VAL A 346 3.56 2.84 -1.06
CA VAL A 346 3.16 3.99 -1.87
C VAL A 346 3.56 3.69 -3.31
N GLY A 347 2.67 3.88 -4.27
CA GLY A 347 3.03 3.63 -5.65
C GLY A 347 2.05 4.20 -6.64
N GLN A 348 2.17 3.79 -7.89
CA GLN A 348 1.32 4.30 -8.97
C GLN A 348 1.08 3.28 -10.08
N ASN A 349 -0.11 3.40 -10.67
CA ASN A 349 -0.47 2.85 -11.96
C ASN A 349 -0.38 3.98 -13.01
N LEU A 350 0.07 3.66 -14.21
CA LEU A 350 0.32 4.66 -15.27
C LEU A 350 -0.74 4.60 -16.39
N ARG A 351 -1.51 3.51 -16.45
CA ARG A 351 -2.45 3.18 -17.53
C ARG A 351 -3.74 2.59 -16.96
N ASP A 352 -4.86 2.73 -17.68
CA ASP A 352 -6.16 2.18 -17.29
C ASP A 352 -6.17 0.65 -17.18
N GLY A 353 -5.29 -0.04 -17.92
CA GLY A 353 -5.14 -1.51 -17.85
C GLY A 353 -4.18 -1.99 -16.76
N ASP A 354 -3.55 -1.08 -16.01
CA ASP A 354 -2.60 -1.46 -14.98
C ASP A 354 -3.31 -2.03 -13.75
N VAL A 355 -2.70 -3.06 -13.16
CA VAL A 355 -3.21 -3.71 -11.95
C VAL A 355 -2.08 -3.85 -10.93
N THR A 356 -2.28 -3.25 -9.76
CA THR A 356 -1.43 -3.48 -8.59
C THR A 356 -2.11 -4.49 -7.67
N ARG A 357 -1.40 -5.54 -7.25
CA ARG A 357 -1.98 -6.69 -6.53
C ARG A 357 -1.27 -6.97 -5.22
N PHE A 358 -2.07 -7.30 -4.21
CA PHE A 358 -1.65 -7.84 -2.92
C PHE A 358 -2.43 -9.14 -2.70
N ILE A 359 -1.74 -10.28 -2.80
CA ILE A 359 -2.33 -11.61 -2.71
C ILE A 359 -1.67 -12.37 -1.57
N ALA A 360 -2.45 -12.75 -0.56
CA ALA A 360 -1.99 -13.56 0.56
C ALA A 360 -2.74 -14.89 0.58
N GLY A 361 -2.01 -16.01 0.62
CA GLY A 361 -2.62 -17.35 0.75
C GLY A 361 -3.48 -17.52 1.99
N ARG A 362 -3.31 -16.66 3.00
CA ARG A 362 -4.09 -16.62 4.23
C ARG A 362 -4.51 -15.19 4.59
N ASP A 363 -3.68 -14.36 5.24
CA ASP A 363 -4.16 -13.06 5.75
C ASP A 363 -3.38 -11.85 5.20
N ILE A 364 -4.07 -10.72 5.04
CA ILE A 364 -3.46 -9.39 4.85
C ILE A 364 -3.72 -8.57 6.11
N VAL A 365 -2.66 -8.17 6.82
CA VAL A 365 -2.77 -7.58 8.15
C VAL A 365 -1.93 -6.32 8.30
N PHE A 366 -2.53 -5.26 8.82
CA PHE A 366 -1.83 -4.14 9.44
C PHE A 366 -2.03 -4.20 10.96
N ALA A 367 -0.93 -4.25 11.70
CA ALA A 367 -0.95 -4.39 13.14
C ALA A 367 -1.44 -3.12 13.82
N THR A 368 -2.34 -3.28 14.80
CA THR A 368 -2.63 -2.23 15.78
C THR A 368 -1.57 -2.28 16.88
N VAL A 369 -0.54 -1.44 16.75
CA VAL A 369 0.56 -1.37 17.73
C VAL A 369 0.03 -0.81 19.06
N ARG A 370 0.39 -1.46 20.16
CA ARG A 370 0.00 -1.04 21.52
C ARG A 370 1.23 -0.85 22.39
N ASP A 371 1.14 0.12 23.29
CA ASP A 371 2.16 0.33 24.30
C ASP A 371 2.11 -0.84 25.30
N PRO A 372 3.25 -1.52 25.54
CA PRO A 372 3.26 -2.75 26.32
C PRO A 372 2.96 -2.53 27.81
N LEU A 373 3.06 -1.29 28.32
CA LEU A 373 2.85 -0.98 29.73
C LEU A 373 1.43 -0.48 30.01
N SER A 374 0.92 0.40 29.14
CA SER A 374 -0.40 1.03 29.29
C SER A 374 -1.51 0.34 28.51
N GLY A 375 -1.17 -0.48 27.50
CA GLY A 375 -2.14 -1.12 26.60
C GLY A 375 -2.80 -0.17 25.59
N SER A 376 -2.48 1.13 25.68
CA SER A 376 -2.95 2.18 24.77
C SER A 376 -2.45 1.93 23.34
N ILE A 377 -3.25 2.30 22.35
CA ILE A 377 -2.83 2.21 20.94
C ILE A 377 -1.72 3.22 20.71
N VAL A 378 -0.57 2.75 20.22
CA VAL A 378 0.55 3.59 19.77
C VAL A 378 0.36 3.79 18.28
N SER A 379 -0.38 4.84 17.94
CA SER A 379 -0.40 5.31 16.56
C SER A 379 -0.38 6.83 16.57
N SER A 380 0.33 7.41 15.61
CA SER A 380 0.25 8.86 15.36
C SER A 380 -1.14 9.22 14.87
N ASP A 381 -1.55 10.47 15.09
CA ASP A 381 -2.75 11.05 14.46
C ASP A 381 -2.72 10.85 12.93
N GLU A 382 -1.52 10.86 12.35
CA GLU A 382 -1.21 10.57 10.96
C GLU A 382 -0.37 9.28 10.83
N PRO A 383 -0.97 8.08 10.74
CA PRO A 383 -0.21 6.83 10.68
C PRO A 383 0.46 6.72 9.31
N THR A 384 1.67 6.19 9.25
CA THR A 384 2.36 5.98 7.97
C THR A 384 1.90 4.71 7.28
N ALA A 385 1.45 3.71 8.04
CA ALA A 385 0.95 2.44 7.54
C ALA A 385 -0.26 2.64 6.61
N ARG A 386 -0.09 2.29 5.33
CA ARG A 386 -1.10 2.44 4.27
C ARG A 386 -0.71 1.68 3.01
N ILE A 387 -1.69 1.40 2.16
CA ILE A 387 -1.47 1.14 0.73
C ILE A 387 -2.05 2.34 -0.01
N ALA A 388 -1.23 3.12 -0.70
CA ALA A 388 -1.66 4.32 -1.41
C ALA A 388 -1.18 4.28 -2.86
N ILE A 389 -2.12 4.18 -3.81
CA ILE A 389 -1.82 4.02 -5.24
C ILE A 389 -2.35 5.23 -6.02
N GLY A 390 -1.46 5.88 -6.76
CA GLY A 390 -1.80 6.93 -7.74
C GLY A 390 -2.18 6.36 -9.11
N GLY A 391 -2.84 7.20 -9.90
CA GLY A 391 -3.26 6.91 -11.27
C GLY A 391 -4.45 5.96 -11.40
N PRO A 392 -4.81 5.61 -12.65
CA PRO A 392 -6.00 4.83 -12.99
C PRO A 392 -5.79 3.31 -12.85
N GLY A 393 -6.72 2.51 -13.35
CA GLY A 393 -6.62 1.04 -13.38
C GLY A 393 -7.24 0.38 -12.16
N ARG A 394 -6.59 -0.65 -11.60
CA ARG A 394 -7.13 -1.44 -10.48
C ARG A 394 -6.10 -1.72 -9.39
N VAL A 395 -6.57 -1.77 -8.15
CA VAL A 395 -5.83 -2.29 -7.00
C VAL A 395 -6.60 -3.46 -6.41
N GLU A 396 -5.95 -4.61 -6.29
CA GLU A 396 -6.55 -5.85 -5.78
C GLU A 396 -5.93 -6.25 -4.44
N ILE A 397 -6.76 -6.39 -3.41
CA ILE A 397 -6.40 -6.86 -2.06
C ILE A 397 -7.12 -8.18 -1.83
N ILE A 398 -6.42 -9.30 -1.99
CA ILE A 398 -7.01 -10.64 -1.99
C ILE A 398 -6.34 -11.49 -0.92
N ALA A 399 -7.10 -11.91 0.07
CA ALA A 399 -6.65 -12.79 1.15
C ALA A 399 -7.41 -14.12 1.10
N GLY A 400 -6.70 -15.22 1.33
CA GLY A 400 -7.30 -16.55 1.40
C GLY A 400 -8.28 -16.68 2.57
N ARG A 401 -8.11 -15.85 3.61
CA ARG A 401 -8.93 -15.78 4.80
C ARG A 401 -9.19 -14.32 5.20
N ASP A 402 -8.39 -13.67 6.04
CA ASP A 402 -8.77 -12.38 6.62
C ASP A 402 -8.06 -11.18 5.97
N ILE A 403 -8.77 -10.05 5.88
CA ILE A 403 -8.18 -8.72 5.66
C ILE A 403 -8.43 -7.88 6.90
N ASP A 404 -7.38 -7.57 7.66
CA ASP A 404 -7.45 -6.69 8.83
C ASP A 404 -6.56 -5.47 8.61
N LEU A 405 -7.16 -4.30 8.39
CA LEU A 405 -6.40 -3.08 8.17
C LEU A 405 -5.95 -2.40 9.47
N GLY A 406 -6.38 -2.89 10.65
CA GLY A 406 -6.01 -2.33 11.95
C GLY A 406 -6.05 -0.80 12.01
N ALA A 407 -5.30 -0.19 12.94
CA ALA A 407 -5.23 1.28 13.04
C ALA A 407 -4.36 1.98 11.97
N SER A 408 -4.35 1.49 10.73
CA SER A 408 -3.63 2.08 9.58
C SER A 408 -4.45 3.16 8.86
N LYS A 409 -3.87 3.93 7.93
CA LYS A 409 -4.66 4.77 6.99
C LYS A 409 -5.39 3.94 5.93
N GLY A 410 -5.25 2.62 5.96
CA GLY A 410 -5.96 1.71 5.08
C GLY A 410 -5.48 1.75 3.64
N VAL A 411 -6.41 1.57 2.71
CA VAL A 411 -6.13 1.47 1.26
C VAL A 411 -6.76 2.64 0.54
N ILE A 412 -5.95 3.39 -0.21
CA ILE A 412 -6.33 4.67 -0.82
C ILE A 412 -5.95 4.69 -2.30
N SER A 413 -6.93 4.95 -3.16
CA SER A 413 -6.72 5.32 -4.56
C SER A 413 -6.69 6.85 -4.68
N ARG A 414 -5.58 7.39 -5.15
CA ARG A 414 -5.25 8.83 -5.11
C ARG A 414 -5.47 9.55 -6.44
N GLY A 415 -5.63 8.81 -7.54
CA GLY A 415 -5.56 9.37 -8.89
C GLY A 415 -4.28 10.17 -9.10
N ASN A 416 -4.38 11.38 -9.67
CA ASN A 416 -3.23 12.24 -9.92
C ASN A 416 -2.88 13.21 -8.78
N LEU A 417 -3.43 13.03 -7.56
CA LEU A 417 -3.16 13.91 -6.41
C LEU A 417 -1.72 13.78 -5.89
N ALA A 418 -1.13 12.59 -6.01
CA ALA A 418 0.27 12.33 -5.63
C ALA A 418 1.23 12.80 -6.72
N ASN A 419 0.99 12.32 -7.94
CA ASN A 419 1.78 12.59 -9.12
C ASN A 419 0.92 13.37 -10.12
N PRO A 420 1.12 14.69 -10.27
CA PRO A 420 0.30 15.53 -11.14
C PRO A 420 0.47 15.22 -12.64
N TYR A 421 1.48 14.42 -13.00
CA TYR A 421 1.73 14.02 -14.39
C TYR A 421 0.91 12.80 -14.81
N LEU A 422 0.29 12.08 -13.87
CA LEU A 422 -0.62 10.97 -14.18
C LEU A 422 -1.95 11.47 -14.77
N PRO A 423 -2.64 10.63 -15.56
CA PRO A 423 -4.02 10.90 -15.96
C PRO A 423 -4.93 11.21 -14.76
N GLU A 424 -5.87 12.14 -14.92
CA GLU A 424 -6.92 12.37 -13.93
C GLU A 424 -7.80 11.13 -13.81
N GLY A 425 -8.05 10.67 -12.58
CA GLY A 425 -8.81 9.45 -12.30
C GLY A 425 -8.04 8.47 -11.41
N GLY A 426 -8.72 7.92 -10.41
CA GLY A 426 -8.22 6.89 -9.51
C GLY A 426 -8.48 5.48 -10.02
N ALA A 427 -7.71 4.53 -9.51
CA ALA A 427 -7.93 3.10 -9.66
C ALA A 427 -9.16 2.60 -8.88
N ASP A 428 -9.82 1.59 -9.42
CA ASP A 428 -10.82 0.77 -8.71
C ASP A 428 -10.14 -0.03 -7.59
N LEU A 429 -10.80 -0.17 -6.45
CA LEU A 429 -10.35 -1.00 -5.33
C LEU A 429 -11.19 -2.29 -5.25
N LEU A 430 -10.53 -3.44 -5.28
CA LEU A 430 -11.11 -4.74 -5.01
C LEU A 430 -10.59 -5.30 -3.69
N PHE A 431 -11.48 -5.71 -2.79
CA PHE A 431 -11.16 -6.48 -1.60
C PHE A 431 -11.86 -7.83 -1.65
N VAL A 432 -11.10 -8.90 -1.42
CA VAL A 432 -11.65 -10.26 -1.28
C VAL A 432 -11.02 -10.92 -0.06
N ALA A 433 -11.81 -11.12 0.99
CA ALA A 433 -11.45 -11.97 2.12
C ALA A 433 -12.16 -13.32 1.95
N GLY A 434 -11.53 -14.41 2.38
CA GLY A 434 -12.03 -15.76 2.13
C GLY A 434 -11.96 -16.16 0.66
N ALA A 435 -10.92 -15.72 -0.07
CA ALA A 435 -10.75 -16.07 -1.48
C ALA A 435 -10.41 -17.56 -1.73
N ALA A 436 -9.93 -18.26 -0.69
CA ALA A 436 -9.56 -19.67 -0.75
C ALA A 436 -10.56 -20.51 0.05
N ALA A 437 -11.32 -21.36 -0.66
CA ALA A 437 -12.19 -22.34 -0.01
C ALA A 437 -11.37 -23.34 0.83
N ARG A 438 -11.98 -23.94 1.84
CA ARG A 438 -11.43 -25.06 2.61
C ARG A 438 -12.23 -26.33 2.31
N ASP A 439 -11.53 -27.45 2.18
CA ASP A 439 -12.17 -28.76 2.12
C ASP A 439 -12.59 -29.25 3.52
N ALA A 440 -13.23 -30.43 3.59
CA ALA A 440 -13.66 -31.05 4.84
C ALA A 440 -12.51 -31.32 5.84
N ASP A 441 -11.27 -31.43 5.34
CA ASP A 441 -10.07 -31.63 6.16
C ASP A 441 -9.43 -30.30 6.59
N GLY A 442 -9.98 -29.16 6.14
CA GLY A 442 -9.51 -27.82 6.45
C GLY A 442 -8.40 -27.30 5.53
N ASN A 443 -8.04 -28.05 4.47
CA ASN A 443 -7.00 -27.63 3.53
C ASN A 443 -7.53 -26.53 2.62
N ALA A 444 -6.76 -25.44 2.51
CA ALA A 444 -7.05 -24.37 1.59
C ALA A 444 -6.90 -24.84 0.14
N GLN A 445 -7.92 -24.56 -0.67
CA GLN A 445 -7.93 -24.78 -2.11
C GLN A 445 -7.28 -23.59 -2.84
N ALA A 446 -6.96 -23.77 -4.12
CA ALA A 446 -6.48 -22.67 -4.94
C ALA A 446 -7.56 -21.59 -5.11
N MET A 447 -7.16 -20.33 -5.00
CA MET A 447 -8.05 -19.20 -5.28
C MET A 447 -8.52 -19.23 -6.73
N SER A 448 -9.78 -18.91 -6.97
CA SER A 448 -10.33 -18.82 -8.32
C SER A 448 -9.70 -17.66 -9.09
N ALA A 449 -9.22 -17.93 -10.30
CA ALA A 449 -8.71 -16.88 -11.20
C ALA A 449 -9.81 -15.87 -11.60
N ALA A 450 -11.09 -16.25 -11.52
CA ALA A 450 -12.22 -15.37 -11.81
C ALA A 450 -12.27 -14.14 -10.88
N LEU A 451 -11.72 -14.25 -9.66
CA LEU A 451 -11.65 -13.11 -8.73
C LEU A 451 -10.71 -12.01 -9.20
N GLN A 452 -9.75 -12.35 -10.06
CA GLN A 452 -8.79 -11.42 -10.66
C GLN A 452 -9.24 -10.94 -12.05
N ASP A 453 -10.37 -11.42 -12.55
CA ASP A 453 -10.95 -10.99 -13.83
C ASP A 453 -11.97 -9.86 -13.57
N PRO A 454 -11.69 -8.61 -14.00
CA PRO A 454 -12.60 -7.49 -13.78
C PRO A 454 -13.97 -7.70 -14.42
N GLN A 455 -14.06 -8.39 -15.56
CA GLN A 455 -15.34 -8.62 -16.24
C GLN A 455 -16.22 -9.56 -15.42
N MET A 456 -15.64 -10.61 -14.86
CA MET A 456 -16.36 -11.56 -14.01
C MET A 456 -16.83 -10.92 -12.71
N VAL A 457 -15.99 -10.11 -12.06
CA VAL A 457 -16.37 -9.41 -10.82
C VAL A 457 -17.47 -8.38 -11.08
N ASN A 458 -17.38 -7.60 -12.16
CA ASN A 458 -18.42 -6.63 -12.50
C ASN A 458 -19.74 -7.33 -12.85
N HIS A 459 -19.69 -8.39 -13.66
CA HIS A 459 -20.86 -9.18 -13.99
C HIS A 459 -21.52 -9.78 -12.74
N PHE A 460 -20.74 -10.26 -11.77
CA PHE A 460 -21.26 -10.75 -10.50
C PHE A 460 -22.09 -9.69 -9.76
N PHE A 461 -21.60 -8.44 -9.66
CA PHE A 461 -22.36 -7.37 -9.02
C PHE A 461 -23.57 -6.90 -9.85
N ASP A 462 -23.49 -6.95 -11.18
CA ASP A 462 -24.63 -6.68 -12.06
C ASP A 462 -25.77 -7.70 -11.83
N GLU A 463 -25.44 -8.98 -11.64
CA GLU A 463 -26.41 -10.03 -11.32
C GLU A 463 -27.06 -9.83 -9.94
N LEU A 464 -26.28 -9.41 -8.93
CA LEU A 464 -26.83 -9.05 -7.62
C LEU A 464 -27.78 -7.85 -7.70
N LEU A 465 -27.44 -6.85 -8.52
CA LEU A 465 -28.29 -5.67 -8.73
C LEU A 465 -29.59 -6.03 -9.46
N ALA A 466 -29.51 -6.88 -10.50
CA ALA A 466 -30.68 -7.38 -11.21
C ALA A 466 -31.60 -8.19 -10.29
N SER A 467 -31.02 -9.05 -9.43
CA SER A 467 -31.77 -9.80 -8.43
C SER A 467 -32.43 -8.89 -7.39
N ALA A 468 -31.75 -7.82 -6.97
CA ALA A 468 -32.32 -6.81 -6.08
C ALA A 468 -33.54 -6.12 -6.69
N GLU A 469 -33.51 -5.83 -7.99
CA GLU A 469 -34.64 -5.24 -8.71
C GLU A 469 -35.84 -6.20 -8.74
N ALA A 470 -35.63 -7.47 -9.08
CA ALA A 470 -36.68 -8.50 -9.08
C ALA A 470 -37.31 -8.70 -7.69
N SER A 471 -36.50 -8.60 -6.62
CA SER A 471 -36.96 -8.78 -5.24
C SER A 471 -38.00 -7.74 -4.77
N LYS A 472 -38.13 -6.60 -5.47
CA LYS A 472 -39.10 -5.54 -5.12
C LYS A 472 -40.55 -6.02 -5.17
N THR A 473 -40.87 -6.94 -6.08
CA THR A 473 -42.23 -7.44 -6.28
C THR A 473 -42.41 -8.80 -5.63
N ASP A 474 -41.54 -9.75 -5.93
CA ASP A 474 -41.76 -11.17 -5.63
C ASP A 474 -40.90 -11.70 -4.48
N LYS A 475 -40.00 -10.87 -3.92
CA LYS A 475 -38.98 -11.29 -2.94
C LYS A 475 -38.14 -12.47 -3.45
N ASP A 476 -37.94 -12.52 -4.77
CA ASP A 476 -37.09 -13.50 -5.44
C ASP A 476 -35.63 -13.04 -5.43
N TYR A 477 -34.76 -13.89 -4.88
CA TYR A 477 -33.32 -13.68 -4.81
C TYR A 477 -32.53 -14.75 -5.57
N SER A 478 -33.22 -15.64 -6.29
CA SER A 478 -32.62 -16.84 -6.91
C SER A 478 -31.53 -16.54 -7.93
N GLN A 479 -31.66 -15.43 -8.67
CA GLN A 479 -30.63 -14.97 -9.61
C GLN A 479 -29.33 -14.60 -8.89
N GLY A 480 -29.41 -13.84 -7.80
CA GLY A 480 -28.25 -13.48 -6.98
C GLY A 480 -27.63 -14.70 -6.30
N GLU A 481 -28.46 -15.60 -5.76
CA GLU A 481 -28.01 -16.86 -5.17
C GLU A 481 -27.26 -17.74 -6.18
N ALA A 482 -27.74 -17.83 -7.42
CA ALA A 482 -27.07 -18.56 -8.49
C ALA A 482 -25.72 -17.91 -8.87
N ALA A 483 -25.65 -16.58 -8.96
CA ALA A 483 -24.40 -15.87 -9.23
C ALA A 483 -23.36 -16.09 -8.13
N ILE A 484 -23.79 -16.11 -6.86
CA ILE A 484 -22.96 -16.44 -5.70
C ILE A 484 -22.43 -17.87 -5.81
N GLU A 485 -23.30 -18.85 -6.08
CA GLU A 485 -22.89 -20.26 -6.21
C GLU A 485 -21.88 -20.49 -7.35
N VAL A 486 -22.01 -19.74 -8.45
CA VAL A 486 -21.08 -19.81 -9.59
C VAL A 486 -19.69 -19.26 -9.22
N LEU A 487 -19.62 -18.11 -8.55
CA LEU A 487 -18.33 -17.48 -8.21
C LEU A 487 -17.68 -18.13 -6.98
N PHE A 488 -18.49 -18.61 -6.03
CA PHE A 488 -18.08 -19.18 -4.74
C PHE A 488 -18.75 -20.56 -4.49
N PRO A 489 -18.34 -21.61 -5.23
CA PRO A 489 -18.95 -22.93 -5.12
C PRO A 489 -18.70 -23.58 -3.75
N THR A 490 -19.75 -24.14 -3.15
CA THR A 490 -19.69 -24.85 -1.86
C THR A 490 -19.43 -26.36 -1.99
N GLY A 491 -19.00 -26.79 -3.19
CA GLY A 491 -18.64 -28.17 -3.48
C GLY A 491 -19.85 -29.10 -3.62
N THR A 492 -19.65 -30.38 -3.33
CA THR A 492 -20.72 -31.39 -3.36
C THR A 492 -20.88 -32.02 -1.98
N ALA A 493 -21.97 -32.74 -1.72
CA ALA A 493 -22.14 -33.46 -0.46
C ALA A 493 -20.98 -34.44 -0.13
N ALA A 494 -20.29 -34.97 -1.15
CA ALA A 494 -19.14 -35.87 -0.97
C ALA A 494 -17.80 -35.12 -0.82
N ALA A 495 -17.73 -33.86 -1.24
CA ALA A 495 -16.55 -33.01 -1.19
C ALA A 495 -17.00 -31.56 -0.91
N PRO A 496 -17.43 -31.26 0.33
CA PRO A 496 -17.94 -29.94 0.67
C PRO A 496 -16.79 -28.94 0.72
N LEU A 497 -17.11 -27.70 0.34
CA LEU A 497 -16.22 -26.56 0.43
C LEU A 497 -16.84 -25.51 1.35
N SER A 498 -16.04 -24.97 2.27
CA SER A 498 -16.43 -23.83 3.10
C SER A 498 -15.54 -22.63 2.81
N TYR A 499 -16.08 -21.45 3.00
CA TYR A 499 -15.32 -20.21 2.95
C TYR A 499 -15.29 -19.60 4.36
N GLU A 500 -14.18 -18.98 4.71
CA GLU A 500 -13.96 -18.29 5.98
C GLU A 500 -13.21 -17.00 5.71
N GLY A 501 -13.48 -15.95 6.47
CA GLY A 501 -12.69 -14.73 6.42
C GLY A 501 -13.53 -13.46 6.46
N ASP A 502 -13.01 -12.46 7.18
CA ASP A 502 -13.65 -11.16 7.35
C ASP A 502 -12.80 -10.03 6.74
N ILE A 503 -13.46 -8.92 6.41
CA ILE A 503 -12.80 -7.63 6.15
C ILE A 503 -13.04 -6.70 7.34
N SER A 504 -11.97 -6.25 7.98
CA SER A 504 -12.01 -5.38 9.15
C SER A 504 -11.27 -4.06 8.92
N LEU A 505 -11.97 -2.95 9.13
CA LEU A 505 -11.48 -1.57 8.93
C LEU A 505 -11.44 -0.78 10.25
N PHE A 506 -11.11 -1.42 11.38
CA PHE A 506 -11.07 -0.78 12.70
C PHE A 506 -10.11 0.41 12.71
N PHE A 507 -10.59 1.64 12.88
CA PHE A 507 -9.75 2.85 12.84
C PHE A 507 -9.01 3.06 11.50
N SER A 508 -9.58 2.52 10.41
CA SER A 508 -9.01 2.55 9.06
C SER A 508 -10.05 2.90 7.99
N GLN A 509 -9.61 2.88 6.73
CA GLN A 509 -10.46 3.22 5.58
C GLN A 509 -10.16 2.42 4.31
N ALA A 510 -11.16 2.36 3.45
CA ALA A 510 -11.01 2.04 2.03
C ALA A 510 -11.55 3.25 1.25
N LYS A 511 -10.68 3.93 0.50
CA LYS A 511 -11.02 5.24 -0.05
C LYS A 511 -10.56 5.43 -1.50
N THR A 512 -11.43 5.99 -2.32
CA THR A 512 -11.07 6.52 -3.64
C THR A 512 -11.28 8.03 -3.70
N GLU A 513 -10.23 8.77 -4.07
CA GLU A 513 -10.24 10.23 -4.01
C GLU A 513 -10.65 10.89 -5.32
N GLN A 514 -10.43 10.23 -6.46
CA GLN A 514 -10.68 10.79 -7.80
C GLN A 514 -11.44 9.80 -8.69
N GLY A 515 -12.63 9.38 -8.28
CA GLY A 515 -13.33 8.29 -8.96
C GLY A 515 -12.69 6.93 -8.65
N GLY A 516 -13.18 5.89 -9.32
CA GLY A 516 -12.84 4.50 -9.02
C GLY A 516 -13.83 3.89 -8.03
N ASN A 517 -14.29 2.68 -8.34
CA ASN A 517 -15.24 1.92 -7.55
C ASN A 517 -14.56 1.25 -6.35
N ILE A 518 -15.33 0.91 -5.32
CA ILE A 518 -14.88 0.04 -4.23
C ILE A 518 -15.75 -1.21 -4.22
N GLN A 519 -15.14 -2.36 -4.45
CA GLN A 519 -15.79 -3.67 -4.49
C GLN A 519 -15.26 -4.54 -3.35
N MET A 520 -16.14 -5.15 -2.56
CA MET A 520 -15.80 -6.01 -1.43
C MET A 520 -16.53 -7.35 -1.51
N MET A 521 -15.84 -8.46 -1.28
CA MET A 521 -16.42 -9.80 -1.27
C MET A 521 -15.92 -10.62 -0.08
N THR A 522 -16.84 -11.19 0.70
CA THR A 522 -16.57 -12.10 1.82
C THR A 522 -17.51 -13.31 1.79
N PRO A 523 -17.27 -14.33 0.92
CA PRO A 523 -18.12 -15.52 0.82
C PRO A 523 -18.20 -16.35 2.10
N GLY A 524 -17.26 -16.13 3.04
CA GLY A 524 -17.16 -16.87 4.29
C GLY A 524 -17.57 -16.12 5.54
N GLY A 525 -17.68 -14.79 5.48
CA GLY A 525 -17.77 -13.93 6.67
C GLY A 525 -18.41 -12.58 6.37
N GLY A 526 -18.06 -11.58 7.18
CA GLY A 526 -18.64 -10.24 7.16
C GLY A 526 -17.65 -9.13 6.83
N VAL A 527 -18.19 -7.91 6.79
CA VAL A 527 -17.42 -6.67 6.67
C VAL A 527 -17.72 -5.80 7.88
N ASN A 528 -16.66 -5.30 8.53
CA ASN A 528 -16.75 -4.26 9.54
C ASN A 528 -16.10 -2.97 9.02
N ALA A 529 -16.93 -1.98 8.68
CA ALA A 529 -16.50 -0.70 8.12
C ALA A 529 -15.83 0.24 9.16
N GLY A 530 -15.69 -0.21 10.40
CA GLY A 530 -14.75 0.36 11.37
C GLY A 530 -15.39 0.96 12.60
N LEU A 531 -14.52 1.31 13.54
CA LEU A 531 -14.83 1.96 14.81
C LEU A 531 -14.10 3.30 14.84
N ALA A 532 -14.80 4.38 15.20
CA ALA A 532 -14.24 5.74 15.14
C ALA A 532 -13.46 6.16 16.40
N SER A 533 -13.86 5.67 17.57
CA SER A 533 -13.16 5.94 18.83
C SER A 533 -13.30 4.82 19.85
N VAL A 534 -12.30 4.73 20.71
CA VAL A 534 -12.33 4.01 21.99
C VAL A 534 -11.68 4.92 23.04
N THR A 535 -11.92 4.67 24.32
CA THR A 535 -11.31 5.46 25.40
C THR A 535 -9.79 5.58 25.22
N GLY A 536 -9.30 6.80 25.03
CA GLY A 536 -7.87 7.08 24.84
C GLY A 536 -7.35 6.97 23.39
N PHE A 537 -8.22 6.74 22.39
CA PHE A 537 -7.84 6.72 20.99
C PHE A 537 -8.99 7.15 20.06
N GLU A 538 -8.78 8.22 19.29
CA GLU A 538 -9.73 8.73 18.30
C GLU A 538 -9.06 8.93 16.95
N ARG A 539 -9.81 8.69 15.88
CA ARG A 539 -9.37 8.98 14.50
C ARG A 539 -10.21 10.10 13.91
N ALA A 540 -9.58 10.92 13.07
CA ALA A 540 -10.32 11.92 12.31
C ALA A 540 -11.35 11.24 11.40
N ALA A 541 -12.53 11.83 11.28
CA ALA A 541 -13.63 11.28 10.48
C ALA A 541 -13.29 11.13 8.97
N ALA A 542 -12.28 11.84 8.48
CA ALA A 542 -11.83 11.76 7.09
C ALA A 542 -10.90 10.57 6.81
N ASP A 543 -10.42 9.89 7.87
CA ASP A 543 -9.52 8.74 7.79
C ASP A 543 -10.24 7.41 8.12
N LEU A 544 -11.58 7.41 8.09
CA LEU A 544 -12.42 6.31 8.54
C LEU A 544 -13.47 5.91 7.52
N GLY A 545 -13.67 4.60 7.39
CA GLY A 545 -14.79 4.01 6.67
C GLY A 545 -14.52 3.72 5.21
N ILE A 546 -15.61 3.48 4.47
CA ILE A 546 -15.56 3.12 3.06
C ILE A 546 -16.11 4.30 2.26
N MET A 547 -15.31 4.86 1.35
CA MET A 547 -15.68 6.13 0.74
C MET A 547 -15.18 6.35 -0.68
N THR A 548 -16.06 6.87 -1.53
CA THR A 548 -15.70 7.41 -2.84
C THR A 548 -15.98 8.92 -2.86
N VAL A 549 -14.98 9.73 -3.18
CA VAL A 549 -15.08 11.20 -3.02
C VAL A 549 -15.59 11.87 -4.29
N GLN A 550 -14.92 11.67 -5.42
CA GLN A 550 -15.28 12.27 -6.72
C GLN A 550 -15.98 11.27 -7.65
N GLY A 551 -16.99 10.57 -7.14
CA GLY A 551 -17.70 9.53 -7.87
C GLY A 551 -17.11 8.14 -7.66
N GLY A 552 -17.75 7.12 -8.22
CA GLY A 552 -17.43 5.71 -8.03
C GLY A 552 -18.45 5.00 -7.15
N ASP A 553 -18.83 3.79 -7.54
CA ASP A 553 -19.80 2.97 -6.82
C ASP A 553 -19.15 2.22 -5.66
N ILE A 554 -19.91 1.94 -4.61
CA ILE A 554 -19.53 1.01 -3.54
C ILE A 554 -20.39 -0.23 -3.63
N GLN A 555 -19.77 -1.38 -3.84
CA GLN A 555 -20.45 -2.67 -4.00
C GLN A 555 -19.87 -3.68 -3.02
N ALA A 556 -20.71 -4.35 -2.24
CA ALA A 556 -20.26 -5.36 -1.28
C ALA A 556 -21.16 -6.59 -1.29
N TYR A 557 -20.53 -7.76 -1.31
CA TYR A 557 -21.16 -9.05 -1.04
C TYR A 557 -20.54 -9.66 0.21
N VAL A 558 -21.38 -10.02 1.18
CA VAL A 558 -20.97 -10.70 2.41
C VAL A 558 -21.87 -11.89 2.69
N ARG A 559 -21.33 -12.95 3.30
CA ARG A 559 -22.15 -14.07 3.77
C ARG A 559 -22.88 -13.69 5.06
N ASP A 560 -22.15 -13.15 6.03
CA ASP A 560 -22.67 -12.80 7.36
C ASP A 560 -23.06 -11.31 7.43
N ASP A 561 -22.63 -10.58 8.45
CA ASP A 561 -23.05 -9.20 8.68
C ASP A 561 -22.20 -8.17 7.92
N PHE A 562 -22.84 -7.10 7.47
CA PHE A 562 -22.19 -5.85 7.09
C PHE A 562 -22.43 -4.81 8.18
N GLN A 563 -21.39 -4.43 8.92
CA GLN A 563 -21.48 -3.58 10.11
C GLN A 563 -20.75 -2.25 9.91
N VAL A 564 -21.48 -1.13 10.03
CA VAL A 564 -20.91 0.23 9.93
C VAL A 564 -20.47 0.79 11.27
N ASN A 565 -21.08 0.36 12.38
CA ASN A 565 -20.76 0.79 13.75
C ASN A 565 -20.77 2.32 13.93
N SER A 566 -19.65 2.97 14.26
CA SER A 566 -19.57 4.44 14.36
C SER A 566 -18.88 5.09 13.15
N SER A 567 -18.62 4.30 12.11
CA SER A 567 -17.96 4.70 10.87
C SER A 567 -18.97 5.14 9.79
N ARG A 568 -18.58 5.06 8.52
CA ARG A 568 -19.34 5.52 7.35
C ARG A 568 -19.12 4.64 6.12
N VAL A 569 -20.14 4.58 5.26
CA VAL A 569 -20.07 4.03 3.90
C VAL A 569 -20.73 5.04 2.96
N PHE A 570 -19.91 5.87 2.30
CA PHE A 570 -20.41 7.02 1.54
C PHE A 570 -19.87 7.13 0.11
N THR A 571 -20.77 7.48 -0.81
CA THR A 571 -20.40 8.08 -2.10
C THR A 571 -20.74 9.57 -2.02
N VAL A 572 -19.78 10.46 -2.29
CA VAL A 572 -19.89 11.88 -1.87
C VAL A 572 -20.38 12.78 -2.99
N SER A 573 -19.80 12.61 -4.18
CA SER A 573 -20.08 13.43 -5.38
C SER A 573 -20.78 12.62 -6.47
N GLY A 574 -21.65 11.70 -6.07
CA GLY A 574 -22.27 10.72 -6.96
C GLY A 574 -21.72 9.31 -6.80
N GLY A 575 -22.44 8.31 -7.30
CA GLY A 575 -22.09 6.89 -7.23
C GLY A 575 -23.10 6.10 -6.40
N ASN A 576 -23.43 4.89 -6.81
CA ASN A 576 -24.41 4.05 -6.16
C ASN A 576 -23.78 3.20 -5.04
N ILE A 577 -24.62 2.75 -4.11
CA ILE A 577 -24.24 1.78 -3.08
C ILE A 577 -25.08 0.51 -3.27
N LEU A 578 -24.43 -0.64 -3.42
CA LEU A 578 -25.04 -1.98 -3.37
C LEU A 578 -24.40 -2.78 -2.25
N LEU A 579 -25.17 -3.14 -1.21
CA LEU A 579 -24.72 -4.05 -0.15
C LEU A 579 -25.63 -5.28 -0.12
N TRP A 580 -25.02 -6.46 -0.24
CA TRP A 580 -25.70 -7.75 -0.19
C TRP A 580 -25.14 -8.59 0.96
N SER A 581 -25.99 -8.92 1.93
CA SER A 581 -25.72 -9.89 2.98
C SER A 581 -26.57 -11.14 2.73
N ALA A 582 -25.94 -12.28 2.49
CA ALA A 582 -26.65 -13.49 2.12
C ALA A 582 -27.44 -14.10 3.30
N LEU A 583 -26.81 -14.19 4.47
CA LEU A 583 -27.34 -14.88 5.65
C LEU A 583 -27.43 -13.98 6.90
N GLY A 584 -26.78 -12.82 6.89
CA GLY A 584 -26.69 -11.90 8.02
C GLY A 584 -27.47 -10.60 7.85
N ASN A 585 -27.04 -9.57 8.58
CA ASN A 585 -27.69 -8.27 8.66
C ASN A 585 -26.85 -7.17 8.00
N ILE A 586 -27.51 -6.06 7.67
CA ILE A 586 -26.85 -4.81 7.29
C ILE A 586 -27.19 -3.78 8.36
N ASP A 587 -26.19 -3.33 9.13
CA ASP A 587 -26.34 -2.34 10.20
C ASP A 587 -25.59 -1.04 9.86
N ALA A 588 -26.34 0.04 9.65
CA ALA A 588 -25.81 1.37 9.40
C ALA A 588 -25.18 2.01 10.67
N GLY A 589 -25.40 1.43 11.85
CA GLY A 589 -24.65 1.74 13.05
C GLY A 589 -25.18 2.92 13.88
N LYS A 590 -24.39 3.32 14.88
CA LYS A 590 -24.79 4.26 15.95
C LYS A 590 -23.91 5.52 16.04
N GLY A 591 -23.09 5.78 15.03
CA GLY A 591 -22.24 6.97 14.99
C GLY A 591 -23.04 8.29 14.88
N ALA A 592 -22.45 9.39 15.35
CA ALA A 592 -23.12 10.69 15.34
C ALA A 592 -23.28 11.25 13.92
N LYS A 593 -24.48 11.74 13.59
CA LYS A 593 -24.79 12.40 12.30
C LYS A 593 -24.03 13.71 12.06
N THR A 594 -23.42 14.27 13.11
CA THR A 594 -22.68 15.54 13.09
C THR A 594 -21.17 15.36 13.07
N ALA A 595 -20.66 14.13 12.96
CA ALA A 595 -19.22 13.86 12.88
C ALA A 595 -18.62 14.42 11.59
N SER A 596 -18.26 15.71 11.62
CA SER A 596 -17.68 16.46 10.52
C SER A 596 -16.17 16.41 10.63
N ALA A 597 -15.50 15.91 9.59
CA ALA A 597 -14.12 16.24 9.35
C ALA A 597 -14.08 17.18 8.15
N THR A 598 -13.36 18.28 8.30
CA THR A 598 -13.01 19.16 7.17
C THR A 598 -11.51 19.02 6.97
N PRO A 599 -11.07 18.13 6.07
CA PRO A 599 -9.67 18.04 5.71
C PRO A 599 -9.18 19.38 5.14
N PRO A 600 -7.87 19.66 5.24
CA PRO A 600 -7.28 20.78 4.53
C PRO A 600 -7.62 20.67 3.03
N PRO A 601 -8.05 21.75 2.38
CA PRO A 601 -8.36 21.71 0.97
C PRO A 601 -7.09 21.39 0.16
N GLN A 602 -7.21 20.49 -0.81
CA GLN A 602 -6.07 20.06 -1.62
C GLN A 602 -6.04 20.84 -2.93
N LEU A 603 -4.86 21.35 -3.30
CA LEU A 603 -4.67 21.96 -4.60
C LEU A 603 -4.46 20.85 -5.64
N ARG A 604 -5.31 20.80 -6.67
CA ARG A 604 -5.30 19.80 -7.73
C ARG A 604 -5.14 20.46 -9.10
N ILE A 605 -4.68 19.69 -10.08
CA ILE A 605 -4.69 20.08 -11.50
C ILE A 605 -5.79 19.28 -12.23
N ASP A 606 -6.69 19.98 -12.92
CA ASP A 606 -7.74 19.36 -13.73
C ASP A 606 -7.22 18.88 -15.10
N LYS A 607 -8.00 18.08 -15.83
CA LYS A 607 -7.71 17.65 -17.22
C LYS A 607 -7.39 18.76 -18.22
N ASN A 608 -7.73 20.01 -17.91
CA ASN A 608 -7.46 21.17 -18.76
C ASN A 608 -6.19 21.93 -18.32
N GLY A 609 -5.49 21.45 -17.29
CA GLY A 609 -4.29 22.08 -16.74
C GLY A 609 -4.55 23.23 -15.77
N ASN A 610 -5.79 23.42 -15.29
CA ASN A 610 -6.10 24.48 -14.33
C ASN A 610 -5.87 24.02 -12.89
N PHE A 611 -5.40 24.93 -12.05
CA PHE A 611 -5.37 24.73 -10.60
C PHE A 611 -6.79 24.84 -10.03
N VAL A 612 -7.25 23.77 -9.39
CA VAL A 612 -8.55 23.69 -8.72
C VAL A 612 -8.32 23.40 -7.24
N LEU A 613 -8.92 24.20 -6.36
CA LEU A 613 -8.93 23.94 -4.93
C LEU A 613 -10.04 22.94 -4.62
N ASP A 614 -9.66 21.73 -4.23
CA ASP A 614 -10.59 20.68 -3.86
C ASP A 614 -11.00 20.82 -2.39
N VAL A 615 -12.28 21.19 -2.19
CA VAL A 615 -12.95 21.29 -0.89
C VAL A 615 -13.96 20.14 -0.67
N THR A 616 -14.05 19.18 -1.59
CA THR A 616 -15.07 18.10 -1.60
C THR A 616 -14.87 17.06 -0.51
N GLN A 617 -13.71 17.06 0.15
CA GLN A 617 -13.37 16.11 1.22
C GLN A 617 -14.05 16.43 2.57
N SER A 618 -14.78 17.56 2.70
CA SER A 618 -15.52 17.88 3.92
C SER A 618 -16.83 17.11 3.98
N ILE A 619 -16.86 16.05 4.79
CA ILE A 619 -17.98 15.12 4.84
C ILE A 619 -18.37 14.88 6.30
N SER A 620 -19.66 15.11 6.59
CA SER A 620 -20.23 15.02 7.93
C SER A 620 -21.20 13.86 8.08
N GLY A 621 -21.03 13.13 9.18
CA GLY A 621 -21.93 12.09 9.67
C GLY A 621 -21.39 10.67 9.53
N SER A 622 -22.10 9.75 10.18
CA SER A 622 -21.89 8.30 10.10
C SER A 622 -23.03 7.65 9.29
N GLY A 623 -22.92 6.34 9.06
CA GLY A 623 -23.99 5.54 8.46
C GLY A 623 -23.75 5.19 6.99
N ILE A 624 -24.84 4.86 6.29
CA ILE A 624 -24.81 4.52 4.86
C ILE A 624 -25.40 5.69 4.09
N GLY A 625 -24.72 6.16 3.05
CA GLY A 625 -25.12 7.39 2.37
C GLY A 625 -24.62 7.49 0.94
N ALA A 626 -25.52 7.37 -0.04
CA ALA A 626 -25.21 7.76 -1.41
C ALA A 626 -25.61 9.24 -1.61
N LEU A 627 -24.60 10.10 -1.73
CA LEU A 627 -24.73 11.56 -1.70
C LEU A 627 -24.39 12.16 -3.07
N GLY A 628 -25.06 13.26 -3.41
CA GLY A 628 -24.88 13.97 -4.67
C GLY A 628 -25.50 13.24 -5.88
N GLY A 629 -25.99 14.01 -6.86
CA GLY A 629 -26.68 13.47 -8.03
C GLY A 629 -27.91 12.61 -7.70
N ASP A 630 -28.38 11.81 -8.67
CA ASP A 630 -29.46 10.82 -8.51
C ASP A 630 -28.87 9.45 -8.08
N SER A 631 -28.09 9.44 -7.00
CA SER A 631 -27.35 8.26 -6.53
C SER A 631 -28.21 7.32 -5.70
N ASN A 632 -28.21 6.03 -6.05
CA ASN A 632 -29.12 5.05 -5.47
C ASN A 632 -28.44 4.22 -4.37
N VAL A 633 -29.25 3.73 -3.44
CA VAL A 633 -28.82 2.77 -2.41
C VAL A 633 -29.67 1.49 -2.53
N VAL A 634 -29.00 0.34 -2.56
CA VAL A 634 -29.60 -0.99 -2.65
C VAL A 634 -29.03 -1.85 -1.52
N LEU A 635 -29.88 -2.25 -0.58
CA LEU A 635 -29.48 -3.05 0.59
C LEU A 635 -30.31 -4.33 0.63
N ILE A 636 -29.65 -5.47 0.50
CA ILE A 636 -30.29 -6.79 0.41
C ILE A 636 -29.77 -7.68 1.55
N ALA A 637 -30.69 -8.18 2.38
CA ALA A 637 -30.46 -9.09 3.50
C ALA A 637 -31.62 -10.11 3.58
N PRO A 638 -31.71 -11.08 2.65
CA PRO A 638 -32.92 -11.89 2.43
C PRO A 638 -33.44 -12.60 3.69
N THR A 639 -32.53 -13.14 4.50
CA THR A 639 -32.83 -13.82 5.76
C THR A 639 -32.64 -12.97 7.01
N GLY A 640 -32.11 -11.75 6.85
CA GLY A 640 -31.70 -10.89 7.96
C GLY A 640 -32.39 -9.53 7.98
N GLU A 641 -31.81 -8.62 8.73
CA GLU A 641 -32.35 -7.28 8.98
C GLU A 641 -31.52 -6.20 8.27
N VAL A 642 -32.21 -5.16 7.78
CA VAL A 642 -31.59 -3.86 7.48
C VAL A 642 -31.92 -2.90 8.61
N ASN A 643 -30.90 -2.50 9.37
CA ASN A 643 -31.03 -1.58 10.50
C ASN A 643 -30.40 -0.22 10.15
N ALA A 644 -31.22 0.83 10.14
CA ALA A 644 -30.74 2.18 9.93
C ALA A 644 -29.99 2.77 11.15
N GLY A 645 -30.11 2.13 12.32
CA GLY A 645 -29.45 2.54 13.55
C GLY A 645 -29.72 3.99 13.94
N ASP A 646 -28.79 4.63 14.67
CA ASP A 646 -28.84 6.08 14.96
C ASP A 646 -28.11 6.89 13.88
N ALA A 647 -27.18 6.26 13.15
CA ALA A 647 -26.39 6.92 12.12
C ALA A 647 -27.21 7.24 10.85
N GLY A 648 -28.13 6.35 10.49
CA GLY A 648 -29.11 6.53 9.42
C GLY A 648 -28.68 6.02 8.05
N ILE A 649 -29.66 5.92 7.16
CA ILE A 649 -29.49 5.55 5.74
C ILE A 649 -29.95 6.72 4.88
N ARG A 650 -29.11 7.13 3.93
CA ARG A 650 -29.36 8.28 3.05
C ARG A 650 -29.18 7.90 1.58
N ALA A 651 -30.16 8.20 0.74
CA ALA A 651 -30.06 8.08 -0.70
C ALA A 651 -30.55 9.38 -1.35
N SER A 652 -29.71 10.03 -2.16
CA SER A 652 -30.17 11.21 -2.92
C SER A 652 -31.11 10.83 -4.07
N GLY A 653 -30.92 9.65 -4.66
CA GLY A 653 -31.82 9.00 -5.61
C GLY A 653 -32.76 8.00 -4.93
N ASN A 654 -32.91 6.82 -5.52
CA ASN A 654 -33.82 5.77 -5.05
C ASN A 654 -33.18 4.91 -3.94
N LEU A 655 -34.04 4.34 -3.09
CA LEU A 655 -33.66 3.34 -2.08
C LEU A 655 -34.41 2.04 -2.32
N THR A 656 -33.68 0.92 -2.40
CA THR A 656 -34.25 -0.43 -2.47
C THR A 656 -33.82 -1.25 -1.26
N LEU A 657 -34.78 -1.74 -0.48
CA LEU A 657 -34.55 -2.63 0.65
C LEU A 657 -35.17 -4.01 0.40
N GLY A 658 -34.34 -5.04 0.40
CA GLY A 658 -34.74 -6.45 0.30
C GLY A 658 -34.34 -7.20 1.55
N ALA A 659 -35.12 -7.11 2.64
CA ALA A 659 -34.78 -7.74 3.91
C ALA A 659 -35.99 -8.41 4.58
N SER A 660 -35.74 -9.34 5.50
CA SER A 660 -36.79 -9.96 6.33
C SER A 660 -37.42 -8.96 7.30
N ARG A 661 -36.61 -8.01 7.78
CA ARG A 661 -37.02 -6.94 8.70
C ARG A 661 -36.25 -5.65 8.40
N VAL A 662 -36.92 -4.51 8.58
CA VAL A 662 -36.29 -3.19 8.52
C VAL A 662 -36.50 -2.47 9.85
N VAL A 663 -35.42 -1.93 10.41
CA VAL A 663 -35.42 -1.21 11.70
C VAL A 663 -34.94 0.22 11.51
N GLY A 664 -35.52 1.14 12.28
CA GLY A 664 -35.17 2.55 12.23
C GLY A 664 -35.64 3.24 10.95
N ALA A 665 -36.83 2.89 10.44
CA ALA A 665 -37.42 3.52 9.24
C ALA A 665 -37.50 5.05 9.33
N ASP A 666 -37.71 5.59 10.54
CA ASP A 666 -37.70 7.04 10.80
C ASP A 666 -36.32 7.69 10.59
N ASN A 667 -35.25 6.88 10.53
CA ASN A 667 -33.87 7.29 10.28
C ASN A 667 -33.42 7.04 8.84
N ILE A 668 -34.36 6.83 7.92
CA ILE A 668 -34.12 6.64 6.50
C ILE A 668 -34.55 7.89 5.74
N GLN A 669 -33.66 8.42 4.90
CA GLN A 669 -33.89 9.60 4.08
C GLN A 669 -33.68 9.25 2.61
N VAL A 670 -34.69 9.48 1.79
CA VAL A 670 -34.68 9.13 0.36
C VAL A 670 -35.14 10.34 -0.43
N GLY A 671 -34.34 10.77 -1.40
CA GLY A 671 -34.69 11.87 -2.31
C GLY A 671 -35.60 11.44 -3.45
N GLY A 672 -35.48 10.18 -3.90
CA GLY A 672 -36.30 9.56 -4.92
C GLY A 672 -37.36 8.59 -4.37
N VAL A 673 -37.56 7.47 -5.06
CA VAL A 673 -38.54 6.44 -4.68
C VAL A 673 -37.93 5.45 -3.69
N SER A 674 -38.68 5.12 -2.64
CA SER A 674 -38.31 4.06 -1.69
C SER A 674 -39.12 2.79 -1.93
N ALA A 675 -38.43 1.65 -1.93
CA ALA A 675 -39.01 0.31 -2.00
C ALA A 675 -38.55 -0.51 -0.78
N GLY A 676 -39.47 -1.22 -0.12
CA GLY A 676 -39.17 -2.08 1.03
C GLY A 676 -39.06 -1.37 2.38
N VAL A 677 -39.19 -0.04 2.45
CA VAL A 677 -39.29 0.70 3.71
C VAL A 677 -40.69 0.53 4.30
N PRO A 678 -40.85 0.12 5.57
CA PRO A 678 -42.16 0.05 6.22
C PRO A 678 -42.84 1.43 6.25
N VAL A 679 -44.05 1.55 5.68
CA VAL A 679 -44.83 2.78 5.77
C VAL A 679 -45.35 2.97 7.20
N SER A 680 -45.03 4.10 7.83
CA SER A 680 -45.68 4.46 9.09
C SER A 680 -47.13 4.88 8.82
N ASN A 681 -48.07 4.27 9.55
CA ASN A 681 -49.51 4.51 9.42
C ASN A 681 -49.96 5.97 9.73
N SER A 682 -49.03 6.89 10.00
CA SER A 682 -49.30 8.32 10.19
C SER A 682 -49.64 9.04 8.88
N GLY A 683 -49.16 8.56 7.72
CA GLY A 683 -49.52 9.10 6.40
C GLY A 683 -50.86 8.59 5.85
N ALA A 684 -51.22 7.34 6.17
CA ALA A 684 -52.50 6.75 5.78
C ALA A 684 -53.70 7.46 6.42
N ALA A 685 -53.53 8.02 7.62
CA ALA A 685 -54.55 8.84 8.29
C ALA A 685 -54.78 10.19 7.58
N ALA A 686 -53.75 10.78 6.96
CA ALA A 686 -53.88 12.03 6.21
C ALA A 686 -54.47 11.83 4.81
N ALA A 687 -54.19 10.68 4.18
CA ALA A 687 -54.80 10.29 2.90
C ALA A 687 -56.25 9.80 3.07
N ALA A 688 -56.58 9.15 4.19
CA ALA A 688 -57.97 8.75 4.50
C ALA A 688 -58.87 9.93 4.91
N ALA A 689 -58.29 11.05 5.36
CA ALA A 689 -59.04 12.25 5.72
C ALA A 689 -59.59 13.03 4.52
N THR A 690 -59.06 12.82 3.31
CA THR A 690 -59.55 13.48 2.08
C THR A 690 -60.55 12.65 1.28
N SER A 691 -60.75 11.37 1.61
CA SER A 691 -61.70 10.47 0.93
C SER A 691 -62.92 10.04 1.77
N ALA A 692 -63.11 10.60 2.96
CA ALA A 692 -64.25 10.28 3.84
C ALA A 692 -65.54 11.04 3.44
N GLY A 693 -65.95 10.92 2.17
CA GLY A 693 -67.29 11.25 1.72
C GLY A 693 -68.06 9.97 1.46
N ASN A 694 -68.83 9.51 2.45
CA ASN A 694 -69.76 8.37 2.44
C ASN A 694 -69.15 6.99 2.76
N VAL A 695 -69.15 6.59 4.04
CA VAL A 695 -69.75 5.33 4.54
C VAL A 695 -69.95 5.51 6.06
N GLY A 696 -71.20 5.67 6.49
CA GLY A 696 -71.58 5.69 7.90
C GLY A 696 -72.20 4.35 8.29
N SER A 697 -71.62 3.67 9.29
CA SER A 697 -72.34 3.05 10.43
C SER A 697 -71.48 2.11 11.30
N GLU A 698 -70.22 1.83 10.97
CA GLU A 698 -69.36 0.93 11.78
C GLU A 698 -68.36 1.64 12.72
N VAL A 699 -68.13 2.94 12.57
CA VAL A 699 -67.14 3.70 13.38
C VAL A 699 -67.65 4.05 14.79
N THR A 700 -68.97 4.10 14.99
CA THR A 700 -69.56 4.56 16.26
C THR A 700 -69.38 3.54 17.41
N SER A 701 -69.28 2.24 17.12
CA SER A 701 -69.04 1.20 18.14
C SER A 701 -67.56 1.10 18.55
N ALA A 702 -66.63 1.28 17.62
CA ALA A 702 -65.19 1.26 17.89
C ALA A 702 -64.72 2.50 18.68
N THR A 703 -65.33 3.67 18.43
CA THR A 703 -65.01 4.91 19.15
C THR A 703 -65.49 4.88 20.61
N ALA A 704 -66.65 4.26 20.87
CA ALA A 704 -67.16 4.07 22.23
C ALA A 704 -66.28 3.12 23.07
N GLY A 705 -65.74 2.06 22.47
CA GLY A 705 -64.81 1.14 23.14
C GLY A 705 -63.47 1.78 23.52
N LEU A 706 -62.94 2.67 22.68
CA LEU A 706 -61.65 3.34 22.91
C LEU A 706 -61.75 4.45 23.98
N SER A 707 -62.87 5.18 24.03
CA SER A 707 -63.12 6.16 25.09
C SER A 707 -63.32 5.50 26.46
N GLN A 708 -63.92 4.31 26.49
CA GLN A 708 -64.07 3.52 27.72
C GLN A 708 -62.72 2.99 28.23
N SER A 709 -61.85 2.46 27.33
CA SER A 709 -60.53 1.96 27.72
C SER A 709 -59.58 3.07 28.19
N LEU A 710 -59.69 4.27 27.61
CA LEU A 710 -58.91 5.43 28.07
C LEU A 710 -59.37 5.87 29.47
N ALA A 711 -60.68 5.92 29.73
CA ALA A 711 -61.23 6.27 31.04
C ALA A 711 -60.84 5.27 32.15
N ASP A 712 -60.79 3.97 31.84
CA ASP A 712 -60.38 2.93 32.79
C ASP A 712 -58.86 2.94 33.04
N SER A 713 -58.05 3.29 32.03
CA SER A 713 -56.60 3.44 32.19
C SER A 713 -56.19 4.65 33.03
N VAL A 714 -56.96 5.75 32.98
CA VAL A 714 -56.74 6.94 33.81
C VAL A 714 -57.08 6.68 35.27
N ARG A 715 -58.17 5.93 35.55
CA ARG A 715 -58.50 5.49 36.92
C ARG A 715 -57.43 4.56 37.50
N ALA A 716 -56.93 3.61 36.71
CA ALA A 716 -55.86 2.71 37.15
C ALA A 716 -54.54 3.44 37.45
N ALA A 717 -54.24 4.54 36.73
CA ALA A 717 -53.08 5.38 36.98
C ALA A 717 -53.23 6.26 38.24
N GLU A 718 -54.45 6.75 38.52
CA GLU A 718 -54.75 7.49 39.76
C GLU A 718 -54.71 6.59 41.01
N ASP A 719 -55.18 5.34 40.91
CA ASP A 719 -55.11 4.36 42.00
C ASP A 719 -53.66 3.92 42.31
N MET A 720 -52.81 3.75 41.28
CA MET A 720 -51.37 3.48 41.49
C MET A 720 -50.62 4.66 42.12
N LYS A 721 -51.00 5.90 41.78
CA LYS A 721 -50.39 7.10 42.36
C LYS A 721 -50.73 7.27 43.84
N ASN A 722 -51.91 6.83 44.28
CA ASN A 722 -52.32 6.88 45.69
C ASN A 722 -51.74 5.72 46.54
N ALA A 723 -51.28 4.63 45.91
CA ALA A 723 -50.67 3.48 46.58
C ALA A 723 -49.18 3.64 46.90
N PHE A 724 -48.47 4.57 46.27
CA PHE A 724 -47.04 4.84 46.53
C PHE A 724 -46.84 5.99 47.53
N LYS A 725 -46.73 5.66 48.82
CA LYS A 725 -46.17 6.56 49.86
C LYS A 725 -44.88 5.94 50.41
N PRO A 726 -43.69 6.42 50.05
CA PRO A 726 -42.44 5.86 50.57
C PRO A 726 -42.20 6.30 52.02
N THR A 727 -42.01 5.33 52.92
CA THR A 727 -41.48 5.50 54.27
C THR A 727 -39.95 5.54 54.22
N PHE A 728 -39.35 6.66 54.61
CA PHE A 728 -37.90 6.77 54.78
C PHE A 728 -37.49 6.13 56.12
N ILE A 729 -36.58 5.15 56.07
CA ILE A 729 -35.85 4.67 57.25
C ILE A 729 -34.52 5.42 57.29
N THR A 730 -34.35 6.28 58.29
CA THR A 730 -33.07 6.90 58.66
C THR A 730 -32.33 5.99 59.63
N ALA A 731 -31.11 5.58 59.30
CA ALA A 731 -30.19 4.91 60.21
C ALA A 731 -29.06 5.88 60.56
N GLU A 732 -28.98 6.25 61.83
CA GLU A 732 -27.95 7.11 62.41
C GLU A 732 -26.93 6.22 63.15
N VAL A 733 -25.64 6.36 62.84
CA VAL A 733 -24.55 5.68 63.53
C VAL A 733 -23.86 6.69 64.45
N VAL A 734 -23.94 6.46 65.76
CA VAL A 734 -23.29 7.24 66.82
C VAL A 734 -22.31 6.35 67.58
N GLY A 735 -21.10 6.86 67.82
CA GLY A 735 -20.12 6.33 68.77
C GLY A 735 -18.68 6.54 68.28
N HIS A 736 -18.08 7.72 68.53
CA HIS A 736 -17.19 8.07 69.66
C HIS A 736 -15.79 7.43 69.59
N GLY A 737 -14.78 8.29 69.47
CA GLY A 737 -13.37 7.91 69.28
C GLY A 737 -12.55 7.77 70.56
N GLU A 738 -11.40 7.12 70.41
CA GLU A 738 -10.05 7.70 70.51
C GLU A 738 -9.24 7.28 69.27
#